data_AF-A0A7M7G462-F1
#
_entry.id   AF-A0A7M7G462-F1
#
_cell.length_a   1.000
_cell.length_b   1.000
_cell.length_c   1.000
_cell.angle_alpha   90.00
_cell.angle_beta   90.00
_cell.angle_gamma   90.00
#
_symmetry.space_group_name_H-M   'P 1'
#
loop_
_entity.id
_entity.type
_entity.pdbx_description
1 polymer ?
#
loop_
_entity_poly.entity_id
_entity_poly.type
_entity_poly.pdbx_seq_one_letter_code
_entity_poly.pdbx_strand_id
1 'polypeptide(L)'
;MAETNGSANLNTKNGNFICGVVEGFYGRPWTTEQRKDLFRKLKKWGMDSYLYAPKDDYKHRAYWRDLYTVEEAEHLTGLITAARESGITFYYALSPGLDITYSSIKEVTALKRKLEQVSQFGCQAFALLFDDIEPEMSEADKEVFQSFAHAQVSVTNDIFQHLGQPRFLLCPTQYCATRAMPNVSSSEYLNTLGSKLAQEIDIMWTGPKVISRLLTVESIEEITEVLRRPPVIWDNLHANDYDQKRVFLGPYSGRSPDLIPKLRGVLTNPNCEYGANFIAIHTLAQWSRCNVDGKRDLSLNDTVSADIKLETETEDGVVGEDVPSTLSPNMYHPRRALKNAIHEWLPEFNKKRTAFGVIAKPQPCVAPTIPIPIIPSVNTCMSLTSSTSTTTTAAVAVPSIPVPVTVTSHNSNHLQALAEVCSSVIGSEGFPPPPGTGPVMNSLVSDTKVVSEPVALPAVVASAVAGSLGPPTVTIAPSSTEPMDCNTTPTNSPAHQSKTPAQDDEVMVENTSTCSGASGSMQIELDGHPTVVNGTQMIVEQDVMHHENHQDHVGSDNVDEPDEYSLNMKDVDKQLTTEDLSLLCDLFYLPFEHGGQGIQLLQEFNWLKSNAHIVMHKAKADELNSKADIEEWHARAAKMNDMCNAVNRLLQRLTYCNNRELLYDLYSYVWDMRGVVSLLNSYVKWLAFGRFPATMTTFTQGSYTWFSNGWKETFMSGDQEPWVFRGGLTADLQRLIPVDSGNDLFVYKAPEVPSSKIYTIRPYLPSDEEAVYSVCNQIHNCSTTSAVADRMVGGFLTLSPELCMVVEDETGIVGYGLTTLNVKTYNQKLAVSWISEMQLKYPLQSLTSDMSQDEQEAIQYFHTFVPDVPEQLCRQHPSKLVCSILPVVADQSVPKRLITCILAALRANGSFGVHATMSVTDKDAREFFVRLGFVDLIPPLEDSSTTTTMCRSF
;
A
#
# COMPACT_ATOMS: atom_id res chain seq x y z
N MET A 1 -19.42 21.83 26.04
CA MET A 1 -20.13 22.42 24.88
C MET A 1 -19.58 23.82 24.66
N ALA A 2 -19.26 24.19 23.44
CA ALA A 2 -18.93 25.57 23.07
C ALA A 2 -19.61 25.84 21.72
N GLU A 3 -20.50 26.83 21.66
CA GLU A 3 -21.19 27.17 20.43
C GLU A 3 -20.23 27.90 19.49
N THR A 4 -19.72 27.20 18.48
CA THR A 4 -19.02 27.83 17.37
C THR A 4 -20.02 28.68 16.59
N ASN A 5 -20.09 29.97 16.94
CA ASN A 5 -20.78 31.01 16.16
C ASN A 5 -20.09 31.19 14.80
N GLY A 6 -20.31 30.21 13.92
CA GLY A 6 -19.73 30.17 12.58
C GLY A 6 -20.29 31.30 11.74
N SER A 7 -19.39 32.12 11.19
CA SER A 7 -19.68 33.07 10.12
C SER A 7 -20.24 32.31 8.91
N ALA A 8 -21.58 32.24 8.82
CA ALA A 8 -22.25 31.53 7.73
C ALA A 8 -21.82 32.09 6.37
N ASN A 9 -21.27 31.21 5.52
CA ASN A 9 -20.72 31.57 4.21
C ASN A 9 -21.74 32.37 3.38
N LEU A 10 -21.32 33.54 2.90
CA LEU A 10 -22.15 34.45 2.12
C LEU A 10 -22.47 33.90 0.72
N ASN A 11 -21.60 33.06 0.15
CA ASN A 11 -21.81 32.46 -1.17
C ASN A 11 -22.86 31.34 -1.14
N THR A 12 -22.87 30.49 -0.10
CA THR A 12 -23.94 29.49 0.07
C THR A 12 -25.24 30.12 0.56
N LYS A 13 -25.21 31.21 1.35
CA LYS A 13 -26.40 32.02 1.64
C LYS A 13 -27.09 32.59 0.40
N ASN A 14 -26.35 32.82 -0.68
CA ASN A 14 -26.90 33.25 -1.97
C ASN A 14 -27.35 32.08 -2.87
N GLY A 15 -27.27 30.82 -2.40
CA GLY A 15 -27.77 29.63 -3.11
C GLY A 15 -27.06 29.25 -4.41
N ASN A 16 -25.93 29.90 -4.72
CA ASN A 16 -25.30 29.90 -6.05
C ASN A 16 -24.00 29.08 -6.16
N PHE A 17 -23.55 28.45 -5.07
CA PHE A 17 -22.34 27.63 -5.02
C PHE A 17 -22.65 26.20 -4.56
N ILE A 18 -22.54 25.24 -5.49
CA ILE A 18 -22.81 23.82 -5.26
C ILE A 18 -21.67 23.22 -4.41
N CYS A 19 -21.95 22.66 -3.23
CA CYS A 19 -20.90 22.08 -2.39
C CYS A 19 -21.31 20.77 -1.72
N GLY A 20 -20.53 19.71 -1.94
CA GLY A 20 -20.76 18.41 -1.31
C GLY A 20 -20.01 17.26 -1.99
N VAL A 21 -20.72 16.17 -2.27
CA VAL A 21 -20.14 14.87 -2.66
C VAL A 21 -20.81 14.32 -3.90
N VAL A 22 -20.02 13.73 -4.79
CA VAL A 22 -20.48 12.81 -5.83
C VAL A 22 -20.11 11.38 -5.42
N GLU A 23 -21.06 10.47 -5.51
CA GLU A 23 -20.80 9.03 -5.42
C GLU A 23 -20.61 8.53 -6.85
N GLY A 24 -19.39 8.67 -7.39
CA GLY A 24 -19.11 8.53 -8.83
C GLY A 24 -17.94 7.59 -9.20
N PHE A 25 -17.39 6.90 -8.20
CA PHE A 25 -16.33 5.90 -8.31
C PHE A 25 -16.82 4.56 -8.87
N TYR A 26 -15.87 3.70 -9.24
CA TYR A 26 -16.09 2.31 -9.64
C TYR A 26 -16.04 1.36 -8.43
N GLY A 27 -16.84 0.28 -8.46
CA GLY A 27 -16.95 -0.69 -7.38
C GLY A 27 -18.21 -0.51 -6.51
N ARG A 28 -18.33 -1.35 -5.46
CA ARG A 28 -19.51 -1.48 -4.60
C ARG A 28 -20.08 -0.12 -4.12
N PRO A 29 -21.30 0.28 -4.55
CA PRO A 29 -21.93 1.53 -4.11
C PRO A 29 -22.23 1.57 -2.60
N TRP A 30 -22.42 2.78 -2.05
CA TRP A 30 -22.78 2.97 -0.65
C TRP A 30 -24.20 2.48 -0.34
N THR A 31 -24.43 2.05 0.90
CA THR A 31 -25.77 1.63 1.34
C THR A 31 -26.70 2.82 1.56
N THR A 32 -28.01 2.59 1.52
CA THR A 32 -29.03 3.61 1.81
C THR A 32 -28.82 4.29 3.18
N GLU A 33 -28.36 3.55 4.20
CA GLU A 33 -28.07 4.13 5.51
C GLU A 33 -26.75 4.92 5.55
N GLN A 34 -25.72 4.49 4.82
CA GLN A 34 -24.49 5.28 4.63
C GLN A 34 -24.80 6.61 3.91
N ARG A 35 -25.65 6.60 2.89
CA ARG A 35 -26.11 7.82 2.19
C ARG A 35 -26.96 8.73 3.07
N LYS A 36 -27.90 8.19 3.87
CA LYS A 36 -28.64 8.97 4.89
C LYS A 36 -27.72 9.58 5.95
N ASP A 37 -26.68 8.85 6.37
CA ASP A 37 -25.68 9.34 7.31
C ASP A 37 -24.79 10.42 6.70
N LEU A 38 -24.48 10.32 5.40
CA LEU A 38 -23.84 11.37 4.62
C LEU A 38 -24.70 12.63 4.60
N PHE A 39 -25.99 12.56 4.26
CA PHE A 39 -26.85 13.76 4.20
C PHE A 39 -26.91 14.51 5.54
N ARG A 40 -26.96 13.78 6.66
CA ARG A 40 -26.89 14.36 8.01
C ARG A 40 -25.53 15.01 8.30
N LYS A 41 -24.41 14.44 7.81
CA LYS A 41 -23.06 15.02 7.92
C LYS A 41 -22.88 16.26 7.04
N LEU A 42 -23.30 16.21 5.77
CA LEU A 42 -23.30 17.36 4.85
C LEU A 42 -24.05 18.55 5.46
N LYS A 43 -25.28 18.31 5.97
CA LYS A 43 -26.09 19.32 6.68
C LYS A 43 -25.35 19.91 7.89
N LYS A 44 -24.75 19.07 8.74
CA LYS A 44 -23.95 19.50 9.91
C LYS A 44 -22.78 20.41 9.49
N TRP A 45 -22.16 20.12 8.35
CA TRP A 45 -20.98 20.83 7.86
C TRP A 45 -21.28 21.97 6.86
N GLY A 46 -22.56 22.31 6.64
CA GLY A 46 -22.95 23.43 5.77
C GLY A 46 -22.77 23.18 4.28
N MET A 47 -22.73 21.91 3.87
CA MET A 47 -22.79 21.46 2.47
C MET A 47 -24.25 21.22 2.05
N ASP A 48 -24.55 21.37 0.76
CA ASP A 48 -25.91 21.49 0.22
C ASP A 48 -26.24 20.52 -0.92
N SER A 49 -25.29 19.68 -1.36
CA SER A 49 -25.42 18.93 -2.61
C SER A 49 -24.91 17.49 -2.52
N TYR A 50 -25.62 16.56 -3.17
CA TYR A 50 -25.18 15.17 -3.39
C TYR A 50 -25.55 14.73 -4.81
N LEU A 51 -24.57 14.17 -5.53
CA LEU A 51 -24.73 13.65 -6.89
C LEU A 51 -24.68 12.11 -6.87
N TYR A 52 -25.81 11.50 -7.20
CA TYR A 52 -25.94 10.05 -7.37
C TYR A 52 -25.44 9.66 -8.76
N ALA A 53 -24.22 9.10 -8.84
CA ALA A 53 -23.59 8.66 -10.08
C ALA A 53 -22.84 7.30 -9.99
N PRO A 54 -23.24 6.32 -9.14
CA PRO A 54 -22.43 5.13 -8.89
C PRO A 54 -22.25 4.31 -10.16
N LYS A 55 -20.99 4.06 -10.57
CA LYS A 55 -20.70 3.39 -11.85
C LYS A 55 -21.25 1.95 -11.91
N ASP A 56 -21.33 1.29 -10.76
CA ASP A 56 -21.80 -0.09 -10.59
C ASP A 56 -23.33 -0.21 -10.39
N ASP A 57 -24.12 0.88 -10.37
CA ASP A 57 -25.57 0.75 -10.63
C ASP A 57 -25.77 0.45 -12.12
N TYR A 58 -26.12 -0.81 -12.43
CA TYR A 58 -26.44 -1.22 -13.80
C TYR A 58 -27.47 -0.30 -14.46
N LYS A 59 -28.47 0.19 -13.73
CA LYS A 59 -29.53 1.07 -14.26
C LYS A 59 -29.16 2.55 -14.31
N HIS A 60 -27.95 2.93 -13.86
CA HIS A 60 -27.35 4.25 -14.04
C HIS A 60 -26.54 4.33 -15.35
N ARG A 61 -25.82 3.25 -15.72
CA ARG A 61 -24.89 3.22 -16.87
C ARG A 61 -25.15 2.09 -17.87
N ALA A 62 -24.95 0.82 -17.49
CA ALA A 62 -24.96 -0.31 -18.45
C ALA A 62 -26.33 -0.59 -19.10
N TYR A 63 -27.40 -0.44 -18.35
CA TYR A 63 -28.80 -0.62 -18.75
C TYR A 63 -29.60 0.65 -18.45
N TRP A 64 -29.05 1.82 -18.81
CA TRP A 64 -29.63 3.14 -18.53
C TRP A 64 -31.08 3.32 -19.04
N ARG A 65 -31.47 2.57 -20.08
CA ARG A 65 -32.82 2.54 -20.67
C ARG A 65 -33.86 1.89 -19.76
N ASP A 66 -33.44 1.00 -18.86
CA ASP A 66 -34.36 0.21 -18.04
C ASP A 66 -34.91 1.06 -16.89
N LEU A 67 -36.24 1.06 -16.80
CA LEU A 67 -36.94 1.72 -15.70
C LEU A 67 -36.65 1.00 -14.37
N TYR A 68 -36.69 1.76 -13.29
CA TYR A 68 -36.62 1.21 -11.95
C TYR A 68 -37.90 0.41 -11.65
N THR A 69 -37.79 -0.71 -10.93
CA THR A 69 -38.92 -1.51 -10.45
C THR A 69 -39.66 -0.78 -9.33
N VAL A 70 -40.75 -1.36 -8.81
CA VAL A 70 -41.50 -0.75 -7.69
C VAL A 70 -40.63 -0.65 -6.43
N GLU A 71 -39.86 -1.70 -6.15
CA GLU A 71 -38.98 -1.82 -5.00
C GLU A 71 -37.79 -0.85 -5.11
N GLU A 72 -37.17 -0.74 -6.29
CA GLU A 72 -36.12 0.24 -6.57
C GLU A 72 -36.65 1.68 -6.52
N ALA A 73 -37.88 1.92 -7.00
CA ALA A 73 -38.55 3.21 -6.95
C ALA A 73 -38.87 3.65 -5.51
N GLU A 74 -39.34 2.74 -4.65
CA GLU A 74 -39.56 3.02 -3.22
C GLU A 74 -38.24 3.36 -2.52
N HIS A 75 -37.17 2.61 -2.78
CA HIS A 75 -35.84 2.90 -2.24
C HIS A 75 -35.31 4.29 -2.67
N LEU A 76 -35.43 4.64 -3.96
CA LEU A 76 -35.00 5.95 -4.47
C LEU A 76 -35.87 7.10 -3.94
N THR A 77 -37.20 6.92 -3.88
CA THR A 77 -38.14 7.91 -3.32
C THR A 77 -37.84 8.20 -1.85
N GLY A 78 -37.52 7.16 -1.06
CA GLY A 78 -37.08 7.30 0.32
C GLY A 78 -35.75 8.02 0.45
N LEU A 79 -34.79 7.75 -0.44
CA LEU A 79 -33.48 8.39 -0.46
C LEU A 79 -33.55 9.89 -0.83
N ILE A 80 -34.30 10.23 -1.88
CA ILE A 80 -34.58 11.61 -2.31
C ILE A 80 -35.29 12.39 -1.19
N THR A 81 -36.24 11.75 -0.51
CA THR A 81 -36.95 12.35 0.63
C THR A 81 -36.00 12.64 1.81
N ALA A 82 -35.13 11.69 2.17
CA ALA A 82 -34.15 11.89 3.24
C ALA A 82 -33.11 12.98 2.92
N ALA A 83 -32.74 13.14 1.64
CA ALA A 83 -31.90 14.25 1.19
C ALA A 83 -32.61 15.60 1.38
N ARG A 84 -33.88 15.70 0.93
CA ARG A 84 -34.73 16.90 1.08
C ARG A 84 -34.94 17.29 2.54
N GLU A 85 -35.22 16.33 3.43
CA GLU A 85 -35.31 16.56 4.89
C GLU A 85 -33.99 17.02 5.52
N SER A 86 -32.87 16.57 4.94
CA SER A 86 -31.53 17.03 5.30
C SER A 86 -31.18 18.40 4.70
N GLY A 87 -32.01 18.96 3.80
CA GLY A 87 -31.71 20.20 3.08
C GLY A 87 -30.65 20.04 1.98
N ILE A 88 -30.44 18.81 1.51
CA ILE A 88 -29.47 18.45 0.47
C ILE A 88 -30.18 18.35 -0.89
N THR A 89 -29.64 19.06 -1.88
CA THR A 89 -30.00 18.94 -3.29
C THR A 89 -29.55 17.57 -3.79
N PHE A 90 -30.50 16.68 -4.03
CA PHE A 90 -30.24 15.38 -4.65
C PHE A 90 -30.21 15.55 -6.17
N TYR A 91 -29.05 15.37 -6.79
CA TYR A 91 -28.89 15.30 -8.23
C TYR A 91 -28.90 13.83 -8.67
N TYR A 92 -29.81 13.44 -9.56
CA TYR A 92 -29.79 12.12 -10.20
C TYR A 92 -29.00 12.18 -11.51
N ALA A 93 -27.89 11.45 -11.60
CA ALA A 93 -27.15 11.31 -12.84
C ALA A 93 -27.66 10.16 -13.71
N LEU A 94 -27.32 10.19 -15.01
CA LEU A 94 -27.39 9.04 -15.90
C LEU A 94 -26.19 9.05 -16.86
N SER A 95 -25.61 7.88 -17.14
CA SER A 95 -24.50 7.68 -18.08
C SER A 95 -24.94 6.95 -19.36
N PRO A 96 -25.70 7.56 -20.29
CA PRO A 96 -26.16 6.89 -21.51
C PRO A 96 -25.06 6.71 -22.57
N GLY A 97 -23.90 7.35 -22.41
CA GLY A 97 -22.90 7.53 -23.47
C GLY A 97 -22.22 6.27 -24.02
N LEU A 98 -22.39 5.10 -23.41
CA LEU A 98 -21.74 3.86 -23.86
C LEU A 98 -22.35 3.29 -25.16
N ASP A 99 -23.66 3.44 -25.36
CA ASP A 99 -24.37 2.77 -26.45
C ASP A 99 -25.61 3.53 -26.98
N ILE A 100 -25.71 4.83 -26.67
CA ILE A 100 -26.76 5.70 -27.19
C ILE A 100 -26.51 6.06 -28.67
N THR A 101 -27.53 5.85 -29.51
CA THR A 101 -27.62 6.49 -30.83
C THR A 101 -28.35 7.83 -30.66
N TYR A 102 -27.60 8.93 -30.68
CA TYR A 102 -28.10 10.28 -30.36
C TYR A 102 -29.20 10.77 -31.31
N SER A 103 -29.19 10.33 -32.58
CA SER A 103 -30.18 10.66 -33.60
C SER A 103 -31.47 9.84 -33.50
N SER A 104 -31.46 8.77 -32.69
CA SER A 104 -32.60 7.86 -32.57
C SER A 104 -33.68 8.43 -31.65
N ILE A 105 -34.82 8.80 -32.24
CA ILE A 105 -36.02 9.24 -31.52
C ILE A 105 -36.43 8.22 -30.45
N LYS A 106 -36.23 6.91 -30.69
CA LYS A 106 -36.50 5.84 -29.72
C LYS A 106 -35.62 5.97 -28.48
N GLU A 107 -34.34 6.27 -28.65
CA GLU A 107 -33.37 6.40 -27.55
C GLU A 107 -33.61 7.67 -26.72
N VAL A 108 -33.82 8.80 -27.39
CA VAL A 108 -34.19 10.05 -26.71
C VAL A 108 -35.52 9.90 -25.97
N THR A 109 -36.48 9.14 -26.50
CA THR A 109 -37.74 8.82 -25.79
C THR A 109 -37.51 7.91 -24.58
N ALA A 110 -36.60 6.93 -24.65
CA ALA A 110 -36.23 6.11 -23.50
C ALA A 110 -35.57 6.95 -22.40
N LEU A 111 -34.65 7.84 -22.79
CA LEU A 111 -33.95 8.76 -21.88
C LEU A 111 -34.92 9.70 -21.17
N LYS A 112 -35.88 10.29 -21.90
CA LYS A 112 -36.97 11.10 -21.34
C LYS A 112 -37.78 10.31 -20.31
N ARG A 113 -38.28 9.13 -20.68
CA ARG A 113 -39.09 8.29 -19.78
C ARG A 113 -38.36 7.85 -18.51
N LYS A 114 -37.06 7.56 -18.59
CA LYS A 114 -36.21 7.23 -17.44
C LYS A 114 -36.10 8.40 -16.46
N LEU A 115 -35.84 9.61 -16.96
CA LEU A 115 -35.68 10.81 -16.14
C LEU A 115 -37.03 11.34 -15.62
N GLU A 116 -38.12 11.20 -16.39
CA GLU A 116 -39.50 11.41 -15.93
C GLU A 116 -39.86 10.51 -14.76
N GLN A 117 -39.46 9.22 -14.79
CA GLN A 117 -39.71 8.30 -13.68
C GLN A 117 -39.04 8.78 -12.39
N VAL A 118 -37.78 9.24 -12.46
CA VAL A 118 -37.06 9.75 -11.28
C VAL A 118 -37.56 11.14 -10.84
N SER A 119 -38.06 11.96 -11.77
CA SER A 119 -38.81 13.19 -11.45
C SER A 119 -40.08 12.89 -10.64
N GLN A 120 -40.82 11.82 -11.00
CA GLN A 120 -42.00 11.37 -10.25
C GLN A 120 -41.67 10.85 -8.83
N PHE A 121 -40.44 10.40 -8.57
CA PHE A 121 -39.94 10.10 -7.21
C PHE A 121 -39.67 11.38 -6.37
N GLY A 122 -39.88 12.56 -6.95
CA GLY A 122 -39.68 13.87 -6.30
C GLY A 122 -38.28 14.46 -6.51
N CYS A 123 -37.49 13.94 -7.46
CA CYS A 123 -36.19 14.52 -7.81
C CYS A 123 -36.35 15.85 -8.57
N GLN A 124 -35.51 16.84 -8.25
CA GLN A 124 -35.59 18.20 -8.79
C GLN A 124 -34.27 18.68 -9.43
N ALA A 125 -33.26 17.83 -9.47
CA ALA A 125 -31.96 18.13 -10.06
C ALA A 125 -31.40 16.88 -10.76
N PHE A 126 -30.75 17.08 -11.92
CA PHE A 126 -30.35 15.99 -12.81
C PHE A 126 -28.95 16.19 -13.37
N ALA A 127 -28.34 15.11 -13.87
CA ALA A 127 -27.09 15.19 -14.62
C ALA A 127 -27.07 14.19 -15.79
N LEU A 128 -26.41 14.56 -16.90
CA LEU A 128 -26.01 13.62 -17.94
C LEU A 128 -24.48 13.50 -17.95
N LEU A 129 -23.99 12.26 -17.94
CA LEU A 129 -22.57 11.96 -17.89
C LEU A 129 -22.12 11.30 -19.20
N PHE A 130 -21.17 11.94 -19.86
CA PHE A 130 -20.47 11.42 -21.04
C PHE A 130 -18.98 11.17 -20.74
N ASP A 131 -18.68 10.83 -19.48
CA ASP A 131 -17.37 10.48 -18.95
C ASP A 131 -16.95 9.06 -19.38
N ASP A 132 -15.65 8.85 -19.63
CA ASP A 132 -15.07 7.52 -19.95
C ASP A 132 -15.84 6.74 -21.02
N ILE A 133 -16.03 7.37 -22.17
CA ILE A 133 -16.57 6.79 -23.41
C ILE A 133 -15.62 7.11 -24.57
N GLU A 134 -15.64 6.29 -25.62
CA GLU A 134 -14.88 6.55 -26.84
C GLU A 134 -15.52 7.73 -27.62
N PRO A 135 -14.72 8.66 -28.20
CA PRO A 135 -15.24 9.84 -28.88
C PRO A 135 -15.68 9.57 -30.33
N GLU A 136 -16.24 8.38 -30.61
CA GLU A 136 -16.79 8.02 -31.91
C GLU A 136 -18.32 8.09 -31.92
N MET A 137 -18.87 8.47 -33.08
CA MET A 137 -20.31 8.48 -33.39
C MET A 137 -20.68 7.29 -34.28
N SER A 138 -21.90 6.78 -34.14
CA SER A 138 -22.45 5.84 -35.12
C SER A 138 -22.62 6.52 -36.49
N GLU A 139 -22.67 5.75 -37.59
CA GLU A 139 -22.92 6.32 -38.93
C GLU A 139 -24.23 7.09 -38.99
N ALA A 140 -25.28 6.62 -38.30
CA ALA A 140 -26.58 7.31 -38.20
C ALA A 140 -26.52 8.61 -37.37
N ASP A 141 -25.51 8.79 -36.53
CA ASP A 141 -25.26 10.05 -35.82
C ASP A 141 -24.39 11.00 -36.67
N LYS A 142 -23.42 10.45 -37.42
CA LYS A 142 -22.58 11.19 -38.40
C LYS A 142 -23.40 11.80 -39.54
N GLU A 143 -24.53 11.19 -39.93
CA GLU A 143 -25.48 11.78 -40.90
C GLU A 143 -26.28 12.98 -40.36
N VAL A 144 -26.40 13.13 -39.03
CA VAL A 144 -27.30 14.12 -38.38
C VAL A 144 -26.53 15.23 -37.64
N PHE A 145 -25.40 14.92 -37.01
CA PHE A 145 -24.64 15.85 -36.17
C PHE A 145 -23.26 16.16 -36.73
N GLN A 146 -22.91 17.44 -36.71
CA GLN A 146 -21.63 17.95 -37.26
C GLN A 146 -20.41 17.46 -36.48
N SER A 147 -20.55 17.22 -35.17
CA SER A 147 -19.50 16.64 -34.32
C SER A 147 -20.12 16.04 -33.05
N PHE A 148 -19.36 15.21 -32.32
CA PHE A 148 -19.80 14.51 -31.10
C PHE A 148 -20.35 15.47 -30.03
N ALA A 149 -19.76 16.67 -29.92
CA ALA A 149 -20.25 17.75 -29.06
C ALA A 149 -21.66 18.23 -29.46
N HIS A 150 -21.95 18.35 -30.76
CA HIS A 150 -23.29 18.73 -31.23
C HIS A 150 -24.34 17.67 -30.90
N ALA A 151 -24.00 16.38 -31.00
CA ALA A 151 -24.89 15.27 -30.62
C ALA A 151 -25.23 15.31 -29.12
N GLN A 152 -24.21 15.36 -28.25
CA GLN A 152 -24.37 15.43 -26.80
C GLN A 152 -25.14 16.69 -26.36
N VAL A 153 -24.82 17.86 -26.91
CA VAL A 153 -25.51 19.11 -26.61
C VAL A 153 -26.97 19.07 -27.08
N SER A 154 -27.25 18.53 -28.27
CA SER A 154 -28.62 18.46 -28.79
C SER A 154 -29.52 17.62 -27.89
N VAL A 155 -29.06 16.41 -27.50
CA VAL A 155 -29.81 15.55 -26.57
C VAL A 155 -29.92 16.20 -25.20
N THR A 156 -28.84 16.78 -24.66
CA THR A 156 -28.87 17.41 -23.33
C THR A 156 -29.82 18.62 -23.26
N ASN A 157 -29.82 19.49 -24.27
CA ASN A 157 -30.74 20.62 -24.33
C ASN A 157 -32.21 20.18 -24.46
N ASP A 158 -32.50 19.13 -25.23
CA ASP A 158 -33.86 18.57 -25.36
C ASP A 158 -34.34 17.93 -24.04
N ILE A 159 -33.48 17.17 -23.35
CA ILE A 159 -33.79 16.63 -22.01
C ILE A 159 -34.01 17.75 -20.98
N PHE A 160 -33.16 18.77 -20.97
CA PHE A 160 -33.26 19.93 -20.07
C PHE A 160 -34.57 20.70 -20.27
N GLN A 161 -34.97 20.95 -21.53
CA GLN A 161 -36.25 21.58 -21.85
C GLN A 161 -37.44 20.68 -21.49
N HIS A 162 -37.37 19.39 -21.79
CA HIS A 162 -38.42 18.41 -21.51
C HIS A 162 -38.74 18.26 -20.01
N LEU A 163 -37.71 18.31 -19.16
CA LEU A 163 -37.86 18.26 -17.70
C LEU A 163 -38.26 19.61 -17.07
N GLY A 164 -38.53 20.65 -17.87
CA GLY A 164 -38.97 21.96 -17.37
C GLY A 164 -37.85 22.84 -16.81
N GLN A 165 -36.63 22.73 -17.35
CA GLN A 165 -35.44 23.51 -16.97
C GLN A 165 -35.06 23.41 -15.47
N PRO A 166 -34.87 22.19 -14.93
CA PRO A 166 -34.46 21.97 -13.53
C PRO A 166 -32.98 22.31 -13.31
N ARG A 167 -32.48 22.22 -12.06
CA ARG A 167 -31.03 22.25 -11.81
C ARG A 167 -30.36 21.11 -12.58
N PHE A 168 -29.40 21.42 -13.46
CA PHE A 168 -28.86 20.44 -14.41
C PHE A 168 -27.34 20.52 -14.51
N LEU A 169 -26.67 19.37 -14.50
CA LEU A 169 -25.22 19.24 -14.70
C LEU A 169 -24.92 18.43 -15.98
N LEU A 170 -23.81 18.72 -16.64
CA LEU A 170 -23.25 17.85 -17.68
C LEU A 170 -21.79 17.49 -17.36
N CYS A 171 -21.46 16.19 -17.42
CA CYS A 171 -20.06 15.74 -17.48
C CYS A 171 -19.65 15.57 -18.95
N PRO A 172 -18.68 16.36 -19.45
CA PRO A 172 -18.18 16.22 -20.82
C PRO A 172 -17.27 14.99 -20.97
N THR A 173 -17.07 14.52 -22.20
CA THR A 173 -16.08 13.47 -22.52
C THR A 173 -14.65 13.99 -22.39
N GLN A 174 -14.44 15.26 -22.73
CA GLN A 174 -13.20 15.99 -22.42
C GLN A 174 -13.39 16.71 -21.07
N TYR A 175 -13.24 16.00 -19.95
CA TYR A 175 -13.46 16.54 -18.59
C TYR A 175 -12.23 17.05 -17.84
N CYS A 176 -11.05 16.97 -18.47
CA CYS A 176 -9.79 17.50 -17.95
C CYS A 176 -8.88 17.98 -19.08
N ALA A 177 -7.89 18.82 -18.78
CA ALA A 177 -7.02 19.40 -19.79
C ALA A 177 -6.24 18.34 -20.60
N THR A 178 -5.79 17.25 -19.95
CA THR A 178 -5.16 16.10 -20.64
C THR A 178 -6.08 15.33 -21.59
N ARG A 179 -7.41 15.55 -21.56
CA ARG A 179 -8.38 15.03 -22.53
C ARG A 179 -8.84 16.08 -23.54
N ALA A 180 -8.45 17.34 -23.39
CA ALA A 180 -8.84 18.42 -24.30
C ALA A 180 -7.97 18.41 -25.55
N MET A 181 -8.57 18.19 -26.72
CA MET A 181 -7.82 18.01 -27.98
C MET A 181 -7.98 19.23 -28.92
N PRO A 182 -6.88 19.88 -29.37
CA PRO A 182 -5.48 19.58 -29.06
C PRO A 182 -4.98 20.19 -27.73
N ASN A 183 -5.78 21.08 -27.13
CA ASN A 183 -5.63 21.63 -25.77
C ASN A 183 -6.98 22.23 -25.33
N VAL A 184 -7.06 22.85 -24.15
CA VAL A 184 -8.30 23.43 -23.60
C VAL A 184 -8.80 24.58 -24.46
N SER A 185 -8.03 25.67 -24.58
CA SER A 185 -8.40 26.89 -25.32
C SER A 185 -8.85 26.65 -26.77
N SER A 186 -8.22 25.73 -27.49
CA SER A 186 -8.53 25.45 -28.91
C SER A 186 -9.36 24.18 -29.18
N SER A 187 -9.86 23.49 -28.15
CA SER A 187 -10.75 22.32 -28.35
C SER A 187 -12.08 22.74 -29.00
N GLU A 188 -12.36 22.21 -30.20
CA GLU A 188 -13.64 22.39 -30.89
C GLU A 188 -14.80 21.80 -30.07
N TYR A 189 -14.55 20.66 -29.40
CA TYR A 189 -15.52 19.99 -28.55
C TYR A 189 -15.94 20.90 -27.38
N LEU A 190 -14.97 21.44 -26.63
CA LEU A 190 -15.25 22.32 -25.49
C LEU A 190 -15.85 23.66 -25.93
N ASN A 191 -15.36 24.26 -27.02
CA ASN A 191 -15.94 25.47 -27.61
C ASN A 191 -17.39 25.25 -28.09
N THR A 192 -17.73 24.05 -28.59
CA THR A 192 -19.10 23.68 -28.95
C THR A 192 -19.98 23.60 -27.71
N LEU A 193 -19.54 22.92 -26.64
CA LEU A 193 -20.28 22.89 -25.37
C LEU A 193 -20.50 24.29 -24.78
N GLY A 194 -19.47 25.14 -24.76
CA GLY A 194 -19.58 26.50 -24.25
C GLY A 194 -20.52 27.39 -25.08
N SER A 195 -20.56 27.18 -26.40
CA SER A 195 -21.36 28.02 -27.32
C SER A 195 -22.76 27.51 -27.65
N LYS A 196 -23.08 26.23 -27.41
CA LYS A 196 -24.35 25.59 -27.82
C LYS A 196 -25.18 25.01 -26.67
N LEU A 197 -24.56 24.65 -25.54
CA LEU A 197 -25.31 24.18 -24.37
C LEU A 197 -26.08 25.35 -23.75
N ALA A 198 -27.27 25.10 -23.21
CA ALA A 198 -28.04 26.12 -22.48
C ALA A 198 -27.21 26.69 -21.31
N GLN A 199 -27.32 28.00 -21.06
CA GLN A 199 -26.45 28.72 -20.12
C GLN A 199 -26.76 28.39 -18.65
N GLU A 200 -27.95 27.86 -18.42
CA GLU A 200 -28.50 27.38 -17.16
C GLU A 200 -28.01 25.96 -16.80
N ILE A 201 -27.29 25.29 -17.69
CA ILE A 201 -26.68 23.97 -17.45
C ILE A 201 -25.21 24.16 -17.07
N ASP A 202 -24.89 23.82 -15.83
CA ASP A 202 -23.52 23.89 -15.33
C ASP A 202 -22.70 22.69 -15.85
N ILE A 203 -21.42 22.90 -16.17
CA ILE A 203 -20.53 21.88 -16.74
C ILE A 203 -19.50 21.44 -15.69
N MET A 204 -19.28 20.13 -15.60
CA MET A 204 -18.31 19.52 -14.67
C MET A 204 -16.90 19.40 -15.27
N TRP A 205 -15.88 19.56 -14.41
CA TRP A 205 -14.46 19.57 -14.79
C TRP A 205 -13.60 19.00 -13.65
N THR A 206 -12.56 18.20 -13.94
CA THR A 206 -11.66 17.63 -12.90
C THR A 206 -10.32 18.37 -12.80
N GLY A 207 -10.11 19.43 -13.60
CA GLY A 207 -8.90 20.25 -13.62
C GLY A 207 -7.94 19.91 -14.76
N PRO A 208 -6.63 20.16 -14.60
CA PRO A 208 -5.62 19.75 -15.58
C PRO A 208 -5.64 18.24 -15.89
N LYS A 209 -6.02 17.40 -14.92
CA LYS A 209 -5.91 15.94 -14.96
C LYS A 209 -7.17 15.24 -14.45
N VAL A 210 -7.21 13.90 -14.59
CA VAL A 210 -8.25 13.08 -13.95
C VAL A 210 -8.14 13.22 -12.43
N ILE A 211 -6.92 13.16 -11.89
CA ILE A 211 -6.62 13.42 -10.48
C ILE A 211 -5.62 14.59 -10.41
N SER A 212 -6.14 15.81 -10.40
CA SER A 212 -5.31 17.02 -10.40
C SER A 212 -4.57 17.21 -9.07
N ARG A 213 -3.22 17.24 -9.08
CA ARG A 213 -2.40 17.59 -7.90
C ARG A 213 -2.70 19.00 -7.41
N LEU A 214 -2.74 19.96 -8.33
CA LEU A 214 -3.08 21.37 -8.09
C LEU A 214 -4.22 21.80 -9.03
N LEU A 215 -5.07 22.70 -8.54
CA LEU A 215 -5.91 23.56 -9.38
C LEU A 215 -5.44 25.01 -9.16
N THR A 216 -5.08 25.69 -10.24
CA THR A 216 -4.61 27.09 -10.19
C THR A 216 -5.68 28.03 -10.72
N VAL A 217 -5.61 29.32 -10.37
CA VAL A 217 -6.58 30.33 -10.82
C VAL A 217 -6.61 30.41 -12.34
N GLU A 218 -5.45 30.39 -12.97
CA GLU A 218 -5.22 30.52 -14.40
C GLU A 218 -5.82 29.32 -15.15
N SER A 219 -5.66 28.11 -14.60
CA SER A 219 -6.24 26.88 -15.14
C SER A 219 -7.78 26.83 -15.08
N ILE A 220 -8.38 27.58 -14.15
CA ILE A 220 -9.84 27.74 -14.05
C ILE A 220 -10.33 28.89 -14.94
N GLU A 221 -9.52 29.92 -15.16
CA GLU A 221 -9.84 31.01 -16.09
C GLU A 221 -9.82 30.53 -17.55
N GLU A 222 -8.82 29.78 -18.00
CA GLU A 222 -8.76 29.23 -19.38
C GLU A 222 -10.02 28.41 -19.71
N ILE A 223 -10.39 27.45 -18.86
CA ILE A 223 -11.58 26.63 -19.09
C ILE A 223 -12.89 27.45 -18.97
N THR A 224 -12.92 28.49 -18.12
CA THR A 224 -14.10 29.36 -17.99
C THR A 224 -14.33 30.21 -19.25
N GLU A 225 -13.27 30.66 -19.94
CA GLU A 225 -13.41 31.35 -21.23
C GLU A 225 -14.00 30.42 -22.31
N VAL A 226 -13.52 29.17 -22.38
CA VAL A 226 -13.97 28.19 -23.38
C VAL A 226 -15.40 27.73 -23.11
N LEU A 227 -15.72 27.36 -21.87
CA LEU A 227 -17.07 26.93 -21.46
C LEU A 227 -18.06 28.09 -21.34
N ARG A 228 -17.57 29.34 -21.28
CA ARG A 228 -18.35 30.58 -21.16
C ARG A 228 -19.21 30.68 -19.89
N ARG A 229 -18.92 29.82 -18.90
CA ARG A 229 -19.53 29.79 -17.57
C ARG A 229 -18.57 29.14 -16.56
N PRO A 230 -18.59 29.54 -15.27
CA PRO A 230 -17.78 28.90 -14.23
C PRO A 230 -18.07 27.39 -14.12
N PRO A 231 -17.05 26.52 -14.07
CA PRO A 231 -17.28 25.07 -13.95
C PRO A 231 -17.67 24.65 -12.53
N VAL A 232 -18.30 23.49 -12.42
CA VAL A 232 -18.38 22.70 -11.18
C VAL A 232 -17.19 21.76 -11.15
N ILE A 233 -16.38 21.77 -10.09
CA ILE A 233 -15.30 20.80 -9.97
C ILE A 233 -15.86 19.45 -9.53
N TRP A 234 -15.59 18.41 -10.32
CA TRP A 234 -15.64 17.02 -9.88
C TRP A 234 -14.23 16.68 -9.35
N ASP A 235 -14.06 16.58 -8.04
CA ASP A 235 -12.72 16.48 -7.45
C ASP A 235 -12.36 15.06 -6.99
N ASN A 236 -11.50 14.39 -7.78
CA ASN A 236 -10.99 13.06 -7.51
C ASN A 236 -9.75 13.03 -6.58
N LEU A 237 -9.39 14.13 -5.89
CA LEU A 237 -8.24 14.18 -4.98
C LEU A 237 -8.23 13.05 -3.92
N HIS A 238 -9.40 12.54 -3.54
CA HIS A 238 -9.58 11.49 -2.54
C HIS A 238 -10.13 10.17 -3.11
N ALA A 239 -10.27 10.03 -4.43
CA ALA A 239 -10.70 8.77 -5.05
C ALA A 239 -9.60 7.71 -4.93
N ASN A 240 -9.96 6.44 -4.75
CA ASN A 240 -9.02 5.31 -4.66
C ASN A 240 -9.41 4.07 -5.50
N ASP A 241 -10.48 4.14 -6.29
CA ASP A 241 -10.98 3.04 -7.13
C ASP A 241 -9.96 2.51 -8.15
N TYR A 242 -9.04 3.37 -8.61
CA TYR A 242 -7.93 3.01 -9.50
C TYR A 242 -6.80 2.18 -8.82
N ASP A 243 -6.69 2.17 -7.49
CA ASP A 243 -5.67 1.41 -6.76
C ASP A 243 -6.16 1.02 -5.35
N GLN A 244 -6.76 -0.18 -5.27
CA GLN A 244 -7.31 -0.77 -4.05
C GLN A 244 -6.29 -0.98 -2.91
N LYS A 245 -4.97 -0.82 -3.15
CA LYS A 245 -3.97 -0.79 -2.07
C LYS A 245 -3.85 0.58 -1.38
N ARG A 246 -4.52 1.61 -1.89
CA ARG A 246 -4.47 2.99 -1.37
C ARG A 246 -5.80 3.40 -0.75
N VAL A 247 -5.72 4.29 0.22
CA VAL A 247 -6.84 5.02 0.84
C VAL A 247 -6.31 6.40 1.22
N PHE A 248 -7.15 7.42 1.16
CA PHE A 248 -6.76 8.82 1.31
C PHE A 248 -7.49 9.48 2.48
N LEU A 249 -6.74 9.67 3.56
CA LEU A 249 -7.13 10.23 4.85
C LEU A 249 -6.46 11.58 5.12
N GLY A 250 -5.67 12.10 4.18
CA GLY A 250 -5.10 13.46 4.22
C GLY A 250 -6.15 14.56 3.97
N PRO A 251 -5.82 15.82 4.27
CA PRO A 251 -6.72 16.96 4.10
C PRO A 251 -6.90 17.36 2.63
N TYR A 252 -8.05 17.93 2.30
CA TYR A 252 -8.27 18.63 1.03
C TYR A 252 -7.20 19.71 0.82
N SER A 253 -6.47 19.65 -0.30
CA SER A 253 -5.21 20.37 -0.51
C SER A 253 -4.97 20.65 -2.00
N GLY A 254 -4.07 21.58 -2.33
CA GLY A 254 -3.77 21.96 -3.71
C GLY A 254 -4.86 22.76 -4.44
N ARG A 255 -5.87 23.27 -3.72
CA ARG A 255 -6.93 24.15 -4.24
C ARG A 255 -6.97 25.41 -3.38
N SER A 256 -6.63 26.55 -3.95
CA SER A 256 -6.67 27.83 -3.21
C SER A 256 -8.13 28.25 -2.93
N PRO A 257 -8.48 28.80 -1.76
CA PRO A 257 -9.79 29.39 -1.51
C PRO A 257 -10.17 30.50 -2.51
N ASP A 258 -9.19 31.14 -3.15
CA ASP A 258 -9.37 32.10 -4.25
C ASP A 258 -10.03 31.50 -5.52
N LEU A 259 -10.15 30.17 -5.59
CA LEU A 259 -10.96 29.51 -6.62
C LEU A 259 -12.46 29.61 -6.35
N ILE A 260 -12.90 29.74 -5.08
CA ILE A 260 -14.32 29.72 -4.69
C ILE A 260 -15.16 30.79 -5.44
N PRO A 261 -14.69 32.04 -5.63
CA PRO A 261 -15.41 33.04 -6.43
C PRO A 261 -15.39 32.81 -7.96
N LYS A 262 -14.56 31.87 -8.45
CA LYS A 262 -14.35 31.57 -9.88
C LYS A 262 -15.01 30.26 -10.32
N LEU A 263 -15.68 29.55 -9.41
CA LEU A 263 -16.31 28.25 -9.63
C LEU A 263 -17.81 28.32 -9.37
N ARG A 264 -18.57 27.47 -10.05
CA ARG A 264 -19.97 27.19 -9.70
C ARG A 264 -20.06 26.29 -8.47
N GLY A 265 -19.06 25.47 -8.20
CA GLY A 265 -19.08 24.56 -7.07
C GLY A 265 -17.94 23.56 -7.03
N VAL A 266 -17.96 22.71 -6.01
CA VAL A 266 -17.07 21.55 -5.83
C VAL A 266 -17.88 20.37 -5.29
N LEU A 267 -17.87 19.25 -6.01
CA LEU A 267 -18.33 17.93 -5.60
C LEU A 267 -17.11 17.01 -5.54
N THR A 268 -16.72 16.56 -4.34
CA THR A 268 -15.63 15.56 -4.25
C THR A 268 -16.14 14.16 -4.58
N ASN A 269 -15.35 13.40 -5.33
CA ASN A 269 -15.45 11.96 -5.49
C ASN A 269 -14.39 11.33 -4.56
N PRO A 270 -14.78 10.79 -3.39
CA PRO A 270 -13.84 10.37 -2.36
C PRO A 270 -13.57 8.85 -2.46
N ASN A 271 -13.02 8.24 -1.40
CA ASN A 271 -12.71 6.80 -1.39
C ASN A 271 -13.99 5.96 -1.50
N CYS A 272 -13.86 4.71 -1.96
CA CYS A 272 -14.95 3.73 -1.96
C CYS A 272 -15.44 3.45 -0.53
N GLU A 273 -14.50 3.36 0.42
CA GLU A 273 -14.71 3.05 1.83
C GLU A 273 -15.41 4.22 2.55
N TYR A 274 -16.70 4.07 2.82
CA TYR A 274 -17.54 5.14 3.38
C TYR A 274 -16.97 5.76 4.66
N GLY A 275 -16.41 4.93 5.56
CA GLY A 275 -15.83 5.34 6.83
C GLY A 275 -14.56 6.18 6.71
N ALA A 276 -13.74 5.93 5.67
CA ALA A 276 -12.50 6.67 5.41
C ALA A 276 -12.77 8.15 5.05
N ASN A 277 -13.94 8.44 4.47
CA ASN A 277 -14.25 9.73 3.84
C ASN A 277 -14.52 10.88 4.81
N PHE A 278 -14.46 10.65 6.12
CA PHE A 278 -14.71 11.68 7.12
C PHE A 278 -13.74 12.87 6.94
N ILE A 279 -12.43 12.63 6.82
CA ILE A 279 -11.44 13.71 6.69
C ILE A 279 -11.60 14.45 5.37
N ALA A 280 -11.74 13.73 4.25
CA ALA A 280 -11.90 14.32 2.92
C ALA A 280 -13.08 15.32 2.88
N ILE A 281 -14.26 14.88 3.31
CA ILE A 281 -15.49 15.69 3.26
C ILE A 281 -15.45 16.81 4.31
N HIS A 282 -14.97 16.54 5.53
CA HIS A 282 -14.86 17.55 6.60
C HIS A 282 -13.85 18.66 6.26
N THR A 283 -12.73 18.33 5.62
CA THR A 283 -11.72 19.31 5.22
C THR A 283 -12.14 20.14 4.01
N LEU A 284 -12.81 19.53 3.02
CA LEU A 284 -13.50 20.29 1.96
C LEU A 284 -14.58 21.23 2.53
N ALA A 285 -15.35 20.79 3.54
CA ALA A 285 -16.38 21.61 4.17
C ALA A 285 -15.81 22.74 5.04
N GLN A 286 -14.56 22.65 5.50
CA GLN A 286 -13.84 23.78 6.10
C GLN A 286 -13.33 24.73 5.01
N TRP A 287 -12.72 24.20 3.95
CA TRP A 287 -12.22 24.96 2.80
C TRP A 287 -13.31 25.83 2.18
N SER A 288 -14.51 25.28 1.95
CA SER A 288 -15.61 25.99 1.27
C SER A 288 -16.17 27.19 2.04
N ARG A 289 -15.80 27.37 3.32
CA ARG A 289 -16.17 28.53 4.17
C ARG A 289 -15.06 29.59 4.25
N CYS A 290 -13.86 29.28 3.74
CA CYS A 290 -12.71 30.19 3.75
C CYS A 290 -12.77 31.13 2.53
N ASN A 291 -12.06 32.26 2.62
CA ASN A 291 -11.86 33.19 1.51
C ASN A 291 -10.44 33.78 1.42
N VAL A 292 -9.50 33.26 2.23
CA VAL A 292 -8.07 33.57 2.16
C VAL A 292 -7.28 32.27 2.22
N ASP A 293 -6.28 32.13 1.34
CA ASP A 293 -5.32 31.03 1.41
C ASP A 293 -4.31 31.24 2.56
N GLY A 294 -4.20 30.26 3.47
CA GLY A 294 -3.24 30.28 4.56
C GLY A 294 -1.80 29.96 4.15
N LYS A 295 -1.56 29.47 2.93
CA LYS A 295 -0.19 29.25 2.40
C LYS A 295 0.44 30.50 1.76
N ARG A 296 -0.26 31.65 1.73
CA ARG A 296 0.22 32.86 1.02
C ARG A 296 1.35 33.63 1.70
N ASP A 297 1.56 33.48 3.00
CA ASP A 297 2.35 34.43 3.81
C ASP A 297 3.72 33.89 4.26
N LEU A 298 4.32 32.98 3.46
CA LEU A 298 5.68 32.44 3.69
C LEU A 298 6.58 32.40 2.43
N SER A 299 6.10 32.79 1.24
CA SER A 299 6.81 32.59 -0.04
C SER A 299 7.16 33.87 -0.82
N LEU A 300 6.71 35.05 -0.38
CA LEU A 300 6.87 36.31 -1.12
C LEU A 300 8.31 36.87 -1.18
N ASN A 301 9.30 36.17 -0.61
CA ASN A 301 10.73 36.46 -0.73
C ASN A 301 11.55 35.27 -1.28
N ASP A 302 10.93 34.14 -1.64
CA ASP A 302 11.66 32.97 -2.14
C ASP A 302 12.04 33.11 -3.62
N THR A 303 13.08 33.90 -3.87
CA THR A 303 13.96 33.75 -5.06
C THR A 303 15.08 32.72 -4.81
N VAL A 304 14.99 31.97 -3.72
CA VAL A 304 15.81 30.79 -3.42
C VAL A 304 15.18 29.58 -4.12
N SER A 305 15.98 28.79 -4.83
CA SER A 305 15.49 27.65 -5.61
C SER A 305 14.72 26.64 -4.74
N ALA A 306 13.64 26.09 -5.29
CA ALA A 306 12.79 25.10 -4.62
C ALA A 306 13.58 23.89 -4.12
N ASP A 307 14.65 23.52 -4.82
CA ASP A 307 15.58 22.43 -4.49
C ASP A 307 16.14 22.56 -3.06
N ILE A 308 16.59 23.77 -2.68
CA ILE A 308 17.23 24.05 -1.38
C ILE A 308 16.23 23.89 -0.23
N LYS A 309 14.97 24.26 -0.47
CA LYS A 309 13.89 24.13 0.51
C LYS A 309 13.40 22.69 0.64
N LEU A 310 13.35 21.95 -0.48
CA LEU A 310 12.98 20.53 -0.55
C LEU A 310 13.99 19.56 0.08
N GLU A 311 15.23 20.00 0.28
CA GLU A 311 16.23 19.29 1.09
C GLU A 311 16.06 19.66 2.56
N THR A 312 16.20 20.94 2.92
CA THR A 312 16.21 21.41 4.32
C THR A 312 14.89 21.21 5.09
N GLU A 313 13.72 21.29 4.46
CA GLU A 313 12.44 20.94 5.10
C GLU A 313 12.29 19.42 5.34
N THR A 314 13.15 18.58 4.77
CA THR A 314 13.06 17.12 4.90
C THR A 314 14.13 16.47 5.77
N GLU A 315 15.30 17.07 6.03
CA GLU A 315 16.35 16.41 6.83
C GLU A 315 15.94 16.13 8.29
N ASP A 316 15.30 17.08 8.98
CA ASP A 316 14.94 16.94 10.41
C ASP A 316 13.60 16.22 10.66
N GLY A 317 12.76 16.01 9.65
CA GLY A 317 11.47 15.30 9.77
C GLY A 317 10.53 15.90 10.84
N VAL A 318 10.50 17.23 10.96
CA VAL A 318 9.90 17.94 12.11
C VAL A 318 8.37 17.79 12.15
N VAL A 319 7.87 17.30 13.30
CA VAL A 319 6.43 17.08 13.55
C VAL A 319 5.60 18.37 13.57
N GLY A 320 6.26 19.53 13.66
CA GLY A 320 5.68 20.85 13.46
C GLY A 320 6.48 21.72 12.50
N GLU A 321 5.97 21.91 11.28
CA GLU A 321 5.76 23.30 10.88
C GLU A 321 4.71 23.87 11.84
N ASP A 322 4.98 25.01 12.47
CA ASP A 322 3.99 25.67 13.31
C ASP A 322 2.76 26.04 12.46
N VAL A 323 1.64 25.35 12.68
CA VAL A 323 0.32 25.84 12.27
C VAL A 323 0.15 27.21 12.91
N PRO A 324 0.17 28.33 12.16
CA PRO A 324 0.42 29.63 12.77
C PRO A 324 -0.56 29.93 13.90
N SER A 325 -0.03 30.28 15.07
CA SER A 325 -0.74 30.25 16.35
C SER A 325 -2.01 31.09 16.39
N THR A 326 -2.14 32.07 15.47
CA THR A 326 -3.35 32.87 15.25
C THR A 326 -3.80 32.91 13.77
N LEU A 327 -3.92 31.75 13.09
CA LEU A 327 -4.61 31.68 11.79
C LEU A 327 -6.07 32.19 11.90
N SER A 328 -6.44 33.17 11.05
CA SER A 328 -7.77 33.78 11.09
C SER A 328 -8.90 32.77 10.79
N PRO A 329 -10.16 33.04 11.19
CA PRO A 329 -11.27 32.09 11.00
C PRO A 329 -11.64 31.81 9.54
N ASN A 330 -11.35 32.75 8.63
CA ASN A 330 -11.71 32.64 7.21
C ASN A 330 -10.53 32.14 6.34
N MET A 331 -9.45 31.69 6.97
CA MET A 331 -8.20 31.31 6.31
C MET A 331 -8.00 29.79 6.33
N TYR A 332 -7.83 29.19 5.16
CA TYR A 332 -7.67 27.75 5.04
C TYR A 332 -6.21 27.32 5.22
N HIS A 333 -5.97 26.29 6.05
CA HIS A 333 -4.66 25.67 6.20
C HIS A 333 -4.79 24.15 6.35
N PRO A 334 -4.24 23.32 5.44
CA PRO A 334 -4.49 21.87 5.43
C PRO A 334 -4.18 21.15 6.75
N ARG A 335 -3.02 21.42 7.39
CA ARG A 335 -2.65 20.80 8.67
C ARG A 335 -3.58 21.20 9.83
N ARG A 336 -4.16 22.42 9.81
CA ARG A 336 -5.19 22.87 10.76
C ARG A 336 -6.52 22.15 10.51
N ALA A 337 -6.93 22.08 9.24
CA ALA A 337 -8.17 21.44 8.82
C ALA A 337 -8.17 19.94 9.16
N LEU A 338 -7.03 19.27 8.97
CA LEU A 338 -6.78 17.87 9.38
C LEU A 338 -6.94 17.70 10.89
N LYS A 339 -6.26 18.50 11.71
CA LYS A 339 -6.34 18.41 13.18
C LYS A 339 -7.77 18.61 13.71
N ASN A 340 -8.51 19.55 13.14
CA ASN A 340 -9.93 19.76 13.44
C ASN A 340 -10.78 18.53 13.05
N ALA A 341 -10.54 17.98 11.86
CA ALA A 341 -11.28 16.82 11.35
C ALA A 341 -11.01 15.54 12.15
N ILE A 342 -9.75 15.28 12.55
CA ILE A 342 -9.38 14.15 13.42
C ILE A 342 -10.11 14.24 14.77
N HIS A 343 -10.15 15.42 15.39
CA HIS A 343 -10.84 15.62 16.66
C HIS A 343 -12.37 15.42 16.54
N GLU A 344 -12.98 15.76 15.41
CA GLU A 344 -14.39 15.42 15.15
C GLU A 344 -14.62 13.96 14.69
N TRP A 345 -13.60 13.29 14.16
CA TRP A 345 -13.69 11.90 13.68
C TRP A 345 -13.57 10.88 14.82
N LEU A 346 -12.73 11.15 15.83
CA LEU A 346 -12.48 10.22 16.93
C LEU A 346 -13.77 9.71 17.63
N PRO A 347 -14.79 10.55 17.93
CA PRO A 347 -16.06 10.08 18.47
C PRO A 347 -16.86 9.13 17.56
N GLU A 348 -16.61 9.08 16.24
CA GLU A 348 -17.29 8.15 15.33
C GLU A 348 -16.86 6.70 15.57
N PHE A 349 -15.61 6.44 15.98
CA PHE A 349 -15.10 5.10 16.31
C PHE A 349 -15.77 4.51 17.57
N ASN A 350 -16.23 5.38 18.47
CA ASN A 350 -16.91 5.00 19.71
C ASN A 350 -18.42 4.74 19.51
N LYS A 351 -19.00 5.05 18.35
CA LYS A 351 -20.40 4.74 18.03
C LYS A 351 -20.57 3.25 17.78
N LYS A 352 -21.47 2.59 18.52
CA LYS A 352 -21.84 1.20 18.27
C LYS A 352 -22.48 1.06 16.88
N ARG A 353 -21.78 0.39 15.96
CA ARG A 353 -22.32 -0.06 14.66
C ARG A 353 -21.92 -1.51 14.42
N THR A 354 -22.91 -2.34 14.11
CA THR A 354 -22.75 -3.77 13.87
C THR A 354 -22.50 -4.05 12.39
N ALA A 355 -21.25 -4.39 12.08
CA ALA A 355 -20.87 -5.04 10.82
C ALA A 355 -20.39 -6.46 11.13
N PHE A 356 -20.94 -7.43 10.42
CA PHE A 356 -20.61 -8.86 10.56
C PHE A 356 -20.48 -9.48 9.17
N GLY A 357 -19.39 -10.21 8.94
CA GLY A 357 -19.08 -10.83 7.66
C GLY A 357 -17.58 -10.98 7.45
N VAL A 358 -17.20 -11.61 6.35
CA VAL A 358 -15.81 -11.61 5.85
C VAL A 358 -15.42 -10.18 5.50
N ILE A 359 -14.19 -9.74 5.83
CA ILE A 359 -13.66 -8.45 5.37
C ILE A 359 -13.93 -8.32 3.87
N ALA A 360 -14.59 -7.23 3.46
CA ALA A 360 -15.04 -7.05 2.08
C ALA A 360 -13.86 -7.26 1.14
N LYS A 361 -13.89 -8.35 0.36
CA LYS A 361 -12.82 -8.68 -0.57
C LYS A 361 -12.68 -7.49 -1.54
N PRO A 362 -11.47 -6.96 -1.76
CA PRO A 362 -11.23 -6.07 -2.89
C PRO A 362 -11.78 -6.79 -4.13
N GLN A 363 -12.83 -6.24 -4.73
CA GLN A 363 -13.45 -6.91 -5.87
C GLN A 363 -12.40 -6.95 -6.98
N PRO A 364 -12.18 -8.10 -7.64
CA PRO A 364 -11.27 -8.14 -8.78
C PRO A 364 -11.78 -7.11 -9.78
N CYS A 365 -10.89 -6.21 -10.22
CA CYS A 365 -11.26 -5.10 -11.08
C CYS A 365 -12.08 -5.65 -12.26
N VAL A 366 -13.33 -5.22 -12.41
CA VAL A 366 -14.06 -5.43 -13.66
C VAL A 366 -13.16 -4.84 -14.74
N ALA A 367 -12.71 -5.68 -15.66
CA ALA A 367 -11.50 -5.41 -16.43
C ALA A 367 -11.59 -4.01 -17.06
N PRO A 368 -10.61 -3.11 -16.82
CA PRO A 368 -10.66 -1.78 -17.38
C PRO A 368 -10.76 -1.92 -18.90
N THR A 369 -11.80 -1.31 -19.48
CA THR A 369 -11.98 -1.21 -20.94
C THR A 369 -10.66 -0.79 -21.54
N ILE A 370 -10.13 -1.64 -22.44
CA ILE A 370 -8.70 -1.73 -22.76
C ILE A 370 -8.08 -0.34 -22.89
N PRO A 371 -7.20 0.07 -21.96
CA PRO A 371 -6.44 1.30 -22.13
C PRO A 371 -5.68 1.19 -23.45
N ILE A 372 -5.97 2.09 -24.39
CA ILE A 372 -5.30 2.13 -25.69
C ILE A 372 -3.79 2.08 -25.41
N PRO A 373 -3.04 1.12 -25.98
CA PRO A 373 -1.63 0.95 -25.65
C PRO A 373 -0.83 2.13 -26.19
N ILE A 374 -0.68 3.18 -25.37
CA ILE A 374 0.31 4.23 -25.57
C ILE A 374 1.66 3.53 -25.53
N ILE A 375 2.24 3.33 -26.71
CA ILE A 375 3.52 2.65 -26.92
C ILE A 375 4.58 3.40 -26.10
N PRO A 376 5.18 2.78 -25.07
CA PRO A 376 6.37 3.34 -24.44
C PRO A 376 7.48 3.30 -25.49
N SER A 377 7.96 4.47 -25.91
CA SER A 377 9.01 4.57 -26.92
C SER A 377 10.35 4.08 -26.34
N VAL A 378 10.57 2.77 -26.48
CA VAL A 378 11.74 1.95 -26.14
C VAL A 378 12.20 1.90 -24.67
N ASN A 379 12.49 0.67 -24.23
CA ASN A 379 13.34 0.28 -23.10
C ASN A 379 12.83 0.40 -21.64
N THR A 380 11.65 -0.17 -21.35
CA THR A 380 11.41 -0.82 -20.03
C THR A 380 10.61 -2.12 -20.21
N CYS A 381 11.26 -3.29 -20.07
CA CYS A 381 10.61 -4.60 -20.24
C CYS A 381 10.46 -5.37 -18.92
N MET A 382 9.32 -5.17 -18.25
CA MET A 382 8.81 -6.10 -17.23
C MET A 382 8.16 -7.31 -17.93
N SER A 383 8.79 -8.48 -17.86
CA SER A 383 8.31 -9.69 -18.53
C SER A 383 7.11 -10.33 -17.82
N LEU A 384 5.91 -10.18 -18.38
CA LEU A 384 4.72 -10.96 -18.04
C LEU A 384 4.58 -12.16 -18.99
N THR A 385 5.09 -13.32 -18.60
CA THR A 385 4.97 -14.56 -19.40
C THR A 385 3.83 -15.46 -18.92
N SER A 386 2.60 -15.14 -19.32
CA SER A 386 1.50 -16.11 -19.35
C SER A 386 1.46 -16.81 -20.71
N SER A 387 1.76 -18.11 -20.73
CA SER A 387 1.91 -18.87 -21.98
C SER A 387 0.57 -19.20 -22.64
N THR A 388 0.17 -18.42 -23.64
CA THR A 388 -0.91 -18.78 -24.57
C THR A 388 -0.55 -18.40 -26.00
N SER A 389 -0.67 -19.34 -26.92
CA SER A 389 -0.14 -19.22 -28.29
C SER A 389 -1.21 -18.87 -29.32
N THR A 390 -1.12 -17.68 -29.92
CA THR A 390 -1.82 -17.38 -31.20
C THR A 390 -1.06 -16.33 -32.02
N THR A 391 -1.21 -16.40 -33.34
CA THR A 391 -0.32 -15.72 -34.30
C THR A 391 -0.82 -14.33 -34.71
N THR A 392 0.03 -13.32 -34.65
CA THR A 392 -0.23 -12.00 -35.24
C THR A 392 0.15 -11.96 -36.73
N THR A 393 -0.80 -11.64 -37.61
CA THR A 393 -0.52 -11.23 -39.00
C THR A 393 -0.63 -9.71 -39.12
N ALA A 394 0.50 -9.03 -39.33
CA ALA A 394 0.53 -7.61 -39.68
C ALA A 394 0.62 -7.43 -41.20
N ALA A 395 -0.17 -6.51 -41.77
CA ALA A 395 -0.03 -6.06 -43.15
C ALA A 395 0.77 -4.74 -43.20
N VAL A 396 1.60 -4.58 -44.23
CA VAL A 396 2.59 -3.48 -44.32
C VAL A 396 2.13 -2.40 -45.30
N ALA A 397 2.36 -1.14 -44.94
CA ALA A 397 2.34 0.02 -45.86
C ALA A 397 3.75 0.60 -46.04
N VAL A 398 3.96 1.32 -47.15
CA VAL A 398 5.30 1.59 -47.73
C VAL A 398 5.86 2.96 -47.32
N PRO A 399 7.17 3.10 -47.02
CA PRO A 399 7.79 4.36 -46.59
C PRO A 399 8.28 5.26 -47.76
N SER A 400 8.46 6.56 -47.48
CA SER A 400 9.10 7.51 -48.41
C SER A 400 9.96 8.58 -47.71
N ILE A 401 11.26 8.54 -47.99
CA ILE A 401 12.27 9.63 -48.10
C ILE A 401 12.10 10.88 -47.17
N PRO A 402 13.04 11.12 -46.23
CA PRO A 402 13.12 12.39 -45.50
C PRO A 402 13.94 13.47 -46.25
N VAL A 403 13.63 14.74 -45.97
CA VAL A 403 14.41 15.94 -46.35
C VAL A 403 14.66 16.76 -45.08
N PRO A 404 15.88 17.27 -44.81
CA PRO A 404 16.19 17.93 -43.55
C PRO A 404 15.73 19.40 -43.52
N VAL A 405 15.09 19.81 -42.42
CA VAL A 405 14.87 21.22 -42.07
C VAL A 405 15.22 21.42 -40.59
N THR A 406 16.04 22.44 -40.31
CA THR A 406 16.50 22.80 -38.96
C THR A 406 15.46 23.65 -38.22
N VAL A 407 15.16 23.30 -36.97
CA VAL A 407 14.46 24.15 -36.00
C VAL A 407 15.24 24.16 -34.69
N THR A 408 15.23 25.29 -33.99
CA THR A 408 16.04 25.58 -32.79
C THR A 408 15.56 24.85 -31.54
N SER A 409 16.50 24.39 -30.71
CA SER A 409 16.23 23.73 -29.43
C SER A 409 16.04 24.72 -28.27
N HIS A 410 15.16 24.37 -27.33
CA HIS A 410 15.18 24.88 -25.96
C HIS A 410 14.92 23.73 -24.98
N ASN A 411 15.77 23.65 -23.96
CA ASN A 411 15.62 22.93 -22.68
C ASN A 411 15.12 21.47 -22.73
N SER A 412 16.05 20.52 -22.85
CA SER A 412 15.79 19.07 -22.72
C SER A 412 16.76 18.37 -21.73
N ASN A 413 17.20 19.07 -20.70
CA ASN A 413 18.36 18.63 -19.88
C ASN A 413 18.04 17.60 -18.78
N HIS A 414 16.77 17.33 -18.45
CA HIS A 414 16.41 16.41 -17.36
C HIS A 414 16.33 14.93 -17.78
N LEU A 415 16.21 14.63 -19.09
CA LEU A 415 16.13 13.25 -19.59
C LEU A 415 17.50 12.59 -19.79
N GLN A 416 18.56 13.38 -19.95
CA GLN A 416 19.93 12.89 -20.13
C GLN A 416 20.45 12.17 -18.87
N ALA A 417 20.18 12.74 -17.69
CA ALA A 417 20.65 12.24 -16.39
C ALA A 417 20.11 10.84 -16.04
N LEU A 418 18.94 10.46 -16.55
CA LEU A 418 18.35 9.12 -16.36
C LEU A 418 18.97 8.05 -17.28
N ALA A 419 19.65 8.45 -18.36
CA ALA A 419 20.30 7.51 -19.28
C ALA A 419 21.76 7.21 -18.88
N GLU A 420 22.49 8.21 -18.34
CA GLU A 420 23.94 8.11 -18.12
C GLU A 420 24.31 7.29 -16.86
N VAL A 421 23.43 7.20 -15.85
CA VAL A 421 23.63 6.35 -14.67
C VAL A 421 23.64 4.85 -15.03
N CYS A 422 22.99 4.44 -16.12
CA CYS A 422 22.95 3.06 -16.59
C CYS A 422 24.27 2.57 -17.24
N SER A 423 25.32 3.40 -17.30
CA SER A 423 26.56 3.10 -18.04
C SER A 423 27.84 3.07 -17.20
N SER A 424 27.76 3.25 -15.87
CA SER A 424 28.91 3.65 -15.04
C SER A 424 29.30 2.72 -13.86
N VAL A 425 28.96 1.43 -13.90
CA VAL A 425 29.44 0.43 -12.90
C VAL A 425 29.98 -0.86 -13.54
N ILE A 426 31.12 -0.77 -14.24
CA ILE A 426 32.00 -1.93 -14.51
C ILE A 426 33.47 -1.47 -14.42
N GLY A 427 34.21 -1.85 -13.37
CA GLY A 427 35.65 -1.61 -13.30
C GLY A 427 36.32 -1.93 -11.95
N SER A 428 37.21 -2.94 -11.96
CA SER A 428 38.17 -3.36 -10.89
C SER A 428 37.61 -3.81 -9.53
N GLU A 429 38.17 -4.80 -8.82
CA GLU A 429 38.97 -6.03 -9.11
C GLU A 429 38.94 -6.90 -7.83
N GLY A 430 39.23 -8.21 -7.82
CA GLY A 430 39.53 -9.13 -8.92
C GLY A 430 40.14 -10.45 -8.43
N PHE A 431 39.54 -11.60 -8.76
CA PHE A 431 40.15 -12.95 -8.64
C PHE A 431 39.61 -13.87 -9.76
N PRO A 432 40.38 -14.85 -10.28
CA PRO A 432 40.22 -15.28 -11.67
C PRO A 432 39.48 -16.63 -11.88
N PRO A 433 38.68 -16.75 -12.97
CA PRO A 433 38.19 -18.03 -13.50
C PRO A 433 39.14 -18.67 -14.55
N PRO A 434 39.01 -19.98 -14.86
CA PRO A 434 39.78 -20.66 -15.91
C PRO A 434 39.29 -20.35 -17.35
N PRO A 435 40.11 -20.59 -18.40
CA PRO A 435 39.90 -20.03 -19.74
C PRO A 435 39.12 -20.92 -20.73
N GLY A 436 38.40 -20.31 -21.70
CA GLY A 436 37.84 -21.04 -22.85
C GLY A 436 37.05 -20.23 -23.90
N THR A 437 37.66 -20.03 -25.08
CA THR A 437 37.03 -19.78 -26.41
C THR A 437 36.35 -18.43 -26.77
N GLY A 438 36.51 -18.10 -28.06
CA GLY A 438 35.93 -17.07 -28.94
C GLY A 438 36.75 -17.09 -30.26
N PRO A 439 36.51 -16.25 -31.31
CA PRO A 439 35.35 -15.43 -31.73
C PRO A 439 34.60 -16.09 -32.94
N VAL A 440 33.71 -15.51 -33.79
CA VAL A 440 33.79 -14.39 -34.78
C VAL A 440 32.37 -14.03 -35.35
N MET A 441 32.27 -12.87 -36.02
CA MET A 441 31.15 -12.13 -36.63
C MET A 441 30.20 -12.82 -37.68
N ASN A 442 28.92 -12.41 -37.64
CA ASN A 442 27.97 -11.89 -38.69
C ASN A 442 27.90 -12.41 -40.16
N SER A 443 26.74 -12.08 -40.80
CA SER A 443 26.37 -12.12 -42.25
C SER A 443 25.85 -13.45 -42.85
N LEU A 444 24.90 -13.52 -43.84
CA LEU A 444 23.91 -12.55 -44.39
C LEU A 444 22.89 -13.25 -45.37
N VAL A 445 21.70 -12.65 -45.58
CA VAL A 445 20.67 -12.76 -46.69
C VAL A 445 19.87 -14.06 -47.05
N SER A 446 18.64 -13.82 -47.56
CA SER A 446 17.88 -14.55 -48.64
C SER A 446 17.14 -15.88 -48.32
N ASP A 447 16.02 -16.26 -48.99
CA ASP A 447 15.17 -15.52 -49.97
C ASP A 447 13.67 -15.94 -50.03
N THR A 448 12.90 -15.06 -50.67
CA THR A 448 11.49 -15.00 -51.07
C THR A 448 10.89 -16.26 -51.78
N LYS A 449 9.61 -16.65 -51.51
CA LYS A 449 8.41 -16.35 -52.38
C LYS A 449 7.12 -17.21 -52.19
N VAL A 450 6.09 -16.58 -51.59
CA VAL A 450 4.61 -16.54 -51.87
C VAL A 450 3.83 -17.73 -52.52
N VAL A 451 2.58 -17.90 -52.03
CA VAL A 451 1.34 -18.48 -52.62
C VAL A 451 0.82 -19.73 -51.88
N SER A 452 -0.47 -19.69 -51.51
CA SER A 452 -1.22 -20.73 -50.81
C SER A 452 -2.61 -20.93 -51.44
N GLU A 453 -3.03 -22.18 -51.63
CA GLU A 453 -4.42 -22.68 -51.85
C GLU A 453 -4.39 -24.23 -51.58
N PRO A 454 -5.53 -24.94 -51.35
CA PRO A 454 -5.58 -25.93 -50.27
C PRO A 454 -5.74 -27.44 -50.59
N VAL A 455 -5.65 -28.26 -49.52
CA VAL A 455 -6.13 -29.66 -49.30
C VAL A 455 -5.19 -30.84 -49.65
N ALA A 456 -5.17 -31.84 -48.74
CA ALA A 456 -4.71 -33.25 -48.83
C ALA A 456 -3.40 -33.68 -48.10
N LEU A 457 -3.31 -35.00 -47.83
CA LEU A 457 -2.38 -35.78 -46.96
C LEU A 457 -1.33 -36.58 -47.80
N PRO A 458 -0.35 -37.37 -47.25
CA PRO A 458 0.45 -37.32 -45.99
C PRO A 458 2.00 -37.65 -46.15
N ALA A 459 2.75 -37.79 -45.02
CA ALA A 459 3.79 -38.83 -44.71
C ALA A 459 5.36 -38.58 -44.62
N VAL A 460 5.90 -38.59 -43.36
CA VAL A 460 7.08 -39.36 -42.77
C VAL A 460 8.62 -39.10 -43.10
N VAL A 461 9.50 -39.12 -42.05
CA VAL A 461 11.03 -39.28 -41.89
C VAL A 461 12.06 -38.25 -42.47
N ALA A 462 13.35 -38.08 -42.02
CA ALA A 462 14.13 -38.16 -40.73
C ALA A 462 15.68 -37.78 -40.87
N SER A 463 16.41 -37.40 -39.77
CA SER A 463 17.94 -37.35 -39.57
C SER A 463 18.81 -36.23 -40.25
N ALA A 464 20.12 -35.89 -39.97
CA ALA A 464 21.18 -35.99 -38.89
C ALA A 464 22.55 -35.33 -39.39
N VAL A 465 23.75 -35.05 -38.75
CA VAL A 465 24.36 -34.84 -37.39
C VAL A 465 25.89 -34.40 -37.46
N ALA A 466 26.45 -33.63 -36.47
CA ALA A 466 27.91 -33.35 -36.10
C ALA A 466 28.86 -32.49 -37.03
N GLY A 467 30.04 -31.89 -36.65
CA GLY A 467 30.75 -31.56 -35.36
C GLY A 467 32.28 -31.13 -35.44
N SER A 468 32.88 -30.43 -34.41
CA SER A 468 34.36 -30.17 -34.09
C SER A 468 35.19 -29.05 -34.85
N LEU A 469 36.41 -28.49 -34.50
CA LEU A 469 37.35 -28.34 -33.32
C LEU A 469 38.58 -27.34 -33.57
N GLY A 470 39.33 -26.79 -32.56
CA GLY A 470 40.74 -26.23 -32.69
C GLY A 470 41.21 -24.91 -31.91
N PRO A 471 42.47 -24.75 -31.34
CA PRO A 471 43.01 -23.58 -30.53
C PRO A 471 44.49 -23.06 -30.91
N PRO A 472 45.42 -22.37 -30.13
CA PRO A 472 45.51 -21.41 -28.95
C PRO A 472 46.61 -20.22 -28.97
N THR A 473 46.91 -19.54 -27.81
CA THR A 473 48.22 -18.96 -27.23
C THR A 473 48.81 -17.47 -27.30
N VAL A 474 48.89 -16.76 -26.11
CA VAL A 474 50.04 -15.93 -25.49
C VAL A 474 50.31 -14.41 -25.93
N THR A 475 50.89 -13.34 -25.26
CA THR A 475 51.91 -13.04 -24.14
C THR A 475 51.91 -11.59 -23.45
N ILE A 476 52.29 -11.48 -22.14
CA ILE A 476 53.13 -10.52 -21.26
C ILE A 476 53.16 -8.92 -21.24
N ALA A 477 53.29 -8.37 -19.98
CA ALA A 477 53.32 -7.00 -19.29
C ALA A 477 54.52 -5.97 -19.52
N PRO A 478 54.96 -4.95 -18.66
CA PRO A 478 54.54 -4.31 -17.33
C PRO A 478 54.79 -2.75 -17.04
N SER A 479 54.62 -2.25 -15.77
CA SER A 479 55.23 -1.05 -15.02
C SER A 479 54.79 0.46 -15.23
N SER A 480 54.95 1.52 -14.36
CA SER A 480 55.18 1.77 -12.87
C SER A 480 55.24 3.31 -12.42
N THR A 481 55.35 3.62 -11.09
CA THR A 481 55.96 4.81 -10.33
C THR A 481 55.22 6.14 -9.90
N GLU A 482 55.68 6.78 -8.78
CA GLU A 482 55.14 7.95 -7.99
C GLU A 482 56.20 9.13 -7.75
N PRO A 483 56.32 9.99 -6.65
CA PRO A 483 55.49 10.48 -5.48
C PRO A 483 55.64 12.03 -5.07
N MET A 484 55.22 12.47 -3.83
CA MET A 484 55.58 13.70 -3.00
C MET A 484 54.88 15.10 -3.22
N ASP A 485 54.81 16.14 -2.32
CA ASP A 485 54.89 16.38 -0.82
C ASP A 485 54.65 17.91 -0.39
N CYS A 486 54.64 18.26 0.93
CA CYS A 486 54.88 19.56 1.66
C CYS A 486 53.72 20.43 2.30
N ASN A 487 54.06 21.29 3.31
CA ASN A 487 53.23 21.65 4.51
C ASN A 487 53.57 23.04 5.20
N THR A 488 52.73 23.63 6.11
CA THR A 488 53.11 24.46 7.33
C THR A 488 51.95 25.11 8.17
N THR A 489 52.22 25.54 9.43
CA THR A 489 51.34 26.26 10.43
C THR A 489 52.21 27.16 11.36
N PRO A 490 51.73 28.08 12.28
CA PRO A 490 51.33 27.69 13.67
C PRO A 490 50.49 28.66 14.61
N THR A 491 49.84 28.07 15.66
CA THR A 491 49.63 28.51 17.10
C THR A 491 49.06 29.88 17.56
N ASN A 492 48.06 29.86 18.49
CA ASN A 492 48.16 30.33 19.92
C ASN A 492 46.88 30.08 20.79
N SER A 493 46.95 30.30 22.12
CA SER A 493 45.87 30.11 23.17
C SER A 493 46.02 31.19 24.30
N PRO A 494 45.30 31.29 25.48
CA PRO A 494 44.81 30.20 26.40
C PRO A 494 43.58 30.46 27.38
N ALA A 495 43.23 29.41 28.17
CA ALA A 495 42.82 29.37 29.61
C ALA A 495 41.43 29.80 30.21
N HIS A 496 40.79 28.82 30.90
CA HIS A 496 40.05 28.81 32.20
C HIS A 496 39.09 29.93 32.69
N GLN A 497 37.88 29.52 33.16
CA GLN A 497 37.53 29.37 34.61
C GLN A 497 36.14 28.67 34.83
N SER A 498 35.71 28.46 36.09
CA SER A 498 34.59 27.58 36.50
C SER A 498 33.62 28.19 37.54
N LYS A 499 32.40 27.62 37.70
CA LYS A 499 31.64 27.51 38.98
C LYS A 499 30.29 26.77 38.90
N THR A 500 29.93 26.12 40.03
CA THR A 500 28.59 25.63 40.43
C THR A 500 28.19 26.34 41.75
N PRO A 501 26.90 26.44 42.14
CA PRO A 501 26.12 25.41 42.86
C PRO A 501 24.69 25.21 42.26
N ALA A 502 23.80 24.26 42.59
CA ALA A 502 23.60 23.26 43.68
C ALA A 502 22.56 23.62 44.79
N GLN A 503 21.48 22.81 44.87
CA GLN A 503 20.63 22.44 46.03
C GLN A 503 19.68 23.49 46.69
N ASP A 504 18.47 23.17 47.22
CA ASP A 504 17.61 21.94 47.16
C ASP A 504 16.21 22.20 46.53
N ASP A 505 14.99 22.10 47.09
CA ASP A 505 14.40 21.92 48.45
C ASP A 505 12.93 21.34 48.35
N GLU A 506 12.24 20.99 49.46
CA GLU A 506 10.94 20.25 49.51
C GLU A 506 9.63 21.10 49.57
N VAL A 507 8.45 20.47 49.35
CA VAL A 507 7.29 20.35 50.32
C VAL A 507 5.93 20.01 49.65
N MET A 508 5.10 19.21 50.35
CA MET A 508 3.74 18.72 50.00
C MET A 508 2.57 19.67 50.39
N VAL A 509 1.32 19.36 49.97
CA VAL A 509 0.11 19.12 50.82
C VAL A 509 -1.22 19.28 50.04
N GLU A 510 -2.25 18.51 50.45
CA GLU A 510 -3.59 18.35 49.87
C GLU A 510 -4.59 19.49 50.24
N ASN A 511 -5.78 19.56 49.60
CA ASN A 511 -7.03 19.21 50.31
C ASN A 511 -8.35 19.11 49.51
N THR A 512 -9.27 18.36 50.13
CA THR A 512 -10.63 17.88 49.82
C THR A 512 -11.74 18.87 49.46
N SER A 513 -12.78 18.39 48.74
CA SER A 513 -14.25 18.54 49.03
C SER A 513 -15.12 18.02 47.86
N THR A 514 -16.37 17.53 47.93
CA THR A 514 -17.18 16.63 48.81
C THR A 514 -18.67 16.71 48.36
N CYS A 515 -19.40 15.57 48.41
CA CYS A 515 -20.87 15.41 48.60
C CYS A 515 -21.90 15.30 47.44
N SER A 516 -22.79 14.29 47.62
CA SER A 516 -24.19 14.10 47.16
C SER A 516 -24.53 14.01 45.65
N GLY A 517 -25.41 13.12 45.16
CA GLY A 517 -26.07 11.93 45.77
C GLY A 517 -27.60 11.95 45.80
N ALA A 518 -28.28 11.06 45.06
CA ALA A 518 -29.70 10.69 45.20
C ALA A 518 -30.02 9.37 44.44
N SER A 519 -31.03 8.61 44.87
CA SER A 519 -31.44 7.31 44.30
C SER A 519 -32.78 7.39 43.54
N GLY A 520 -33.07 6.41 42.68
CA GLY A 520 -34.39 6.26 42.02
C GLY A 520 -34.60 4.92 41.33
N SER A 521 -35.23 3.97 42.01
CA SER A 521 -35.60 2.63 41.51
C SER A 521 -37.04 2.57 41.02
N MET A 522 -37.37 1.66 40.08
CA MET A 522 -38.60 0.85 40.11
C MET A 522 -38.51 -0.41 39.22
N GLN A 523 -39.32 -1.41 39.55
CA GLN A 523 -39.52 -2.70 38.87
C GLN A 523 -40.74 -2.58 37.90
N ILE A 524 -41.39 -3.58 37.27
CA ILE A 524 -41.49 -5.05 37.48
C ILE A 524 -42.17 -5.74 36.25
N GLU A 525 -41.96 -7.05 36.05
CA GLU A 525 -42.83 -8.04 35.28
C GLU A 525 -43.20 -7.79 33.78
N LEU A 526 -43.82 -8.74 33.04
CA LEU A 526 -43.47 -10.15 32.69
C LEU A 526 -44.39 -10.66 31.51
N ASP A 527 -44.25 -11.93 31.11
CA ASP A 527 -45.01 -12.70 30.08
C ASP A 527 -44.90 -12.23 28.60
N GLY A 528 -44.96 -13.10 27.57
CA GLY A 528 -45.07 -14.58 27.53
C GLY A 528 -44.84 -15.19 26.12
N HIS A 529 -44.62 -16.51 26.06
CA HIS A 529 -44.29 -17.34 24.87
C HIS A 529 -45.46 -17.53 23.86
N PRO A 530 -45.29 -18.17 22.66
CA PRO A 530 -44.18 -19.03 22.14
C PRO A 530 -43.61 -18.49 20.78
N THR A 531 -43.08 -19.19 19.73
CA THR A 531 -43.02 -20.63 19.31
C THR A 531 -41.93 -20.87 18.22
N VAL A 532 -41.48 -22.14 18.07
CA VAL A 532 -40.74 -22.75 16.92
C VAL A 532 -39.26 -22.36 16.70
N VAL A 533 -38.43 -23.37 16.39
CA VAL A 533 -36.97 -23.30 16.16
C VAL A 533 -36.61 -23.91 14.80
N ASN A 534 -35.70 -23.26 14.07
CA ASN A 534 -34.81 -23.82 13.04
C ASN A 534 -33.73 -22.75 12.71
N GLY A 535 -32.44 -23.06 12.53
CA GLY A 535 -31.82 -24.38 12.60
C GLY A 535 -30.29 -24.41 12.41
N THR A 536 -29.58 -23.29 12.56
CA THR A 536 -28.11 -23.24 12.46
C THR A 536 -27.56 -22.09 13.30
N GLN A 537 -26.73 -22.40 14.30
CA GLN A 537 -26.07 -21.40 15.13
C GLN A 537 -24.62 -21.86 15.37
N MET A 538 -23.65 -21.06 14.93
CA MET A 538 -22.24 -21.32 15.18
C MET A 538 -21.90 -20.95 16.63
N ILE A 539 -21.02 -21.73 17.24
CA ILE A 539 -20.63 -21.57 18.65
C ILE A 539 -19.82 -20.28 18.79
N VAL A 540 -20.17 -19.49 19.82
CA VAL A 540 -19.31 -18.42 20.35
C VAL A 540 -18.50 -19.04 21.48
N GLU A 541 -17.18 -18.95 21.43
CA GLU A 541 -16.32 -19.30 22.55
C GLU A 541 -16.55 -18.29 23.68
N GLN A 542 -17.05 -18.79 24.81
CA GLN A 542 -17.05 -18.08 26.09
C GLN A 542 -16.07 -18.80 27.01
N ASP A 543 -15.16 -18.06 27.64
CA ASP A 543 -14.21 -18.63 28.60
C ASP A 543 -14.96 -19.25 29.80
N VAL A 544 -14.92 -20.57 29.90
CA VAL A 544 -15.56 -21.31 30.99
C VAL A 544 -14.62 -21.35 32.20
N MET A 545 -14.88 -20.47 33.16
CA MET A 545 -14.34 -20.60 34.52
C MET A 545 -14.81 -21.93 35.12
N HIS A 546 -13.88 -22.88 35.31
CA HIS A 546 -14.16 -24.16 35.94
C HIS A 546 -14.37 -24.00 37.46
N HIS A 547 -15.62 -24.14 37.91
CA HIS A 547 -15.92 -24.43 39.31
C HIS A 547 -16.01 -25.96 39.53
N GLU A 548 -15.03 -26.54 40.20
CA GLU A 548 -15.13 -27.89 40.76
C GLU A 548 -15.62 -27.85 42.22
N ASN A 549 -16.48 -28.81 42.59
CA ASN A 549 -17.01 -28.94 43.94
C ASN A 549 -16.11 -29.83 44.79
N HIS A 550 -15.49 -29.28 45.83
CA HIS A 550 -15.00 -30.06 46.97
C HIS A 550 -15.61 -29.56 48.29
N GLN A 551 -15.92 -30.51 49.17
CA GLN A 551 -16.60 -30.25 50.43
C GLN A 551 -15.62 -29.99 51.57
N ASP A 552 -16.08 -29.21 52.55
CA ASP A 552 -15.69 -29.21 53.96
C ASP A 552 -14.19 -29.16 54.30
N HIS A 553 -13.68 -27.96 54.54
CA HIS A 553 -12.98 -27.70 55.81
C HIS A 553 -13.12 -26.23 56.26
N VAL A 554 -13.20 -26.01 57.57
CA VAL A 554 -13.41 -24.69 58.19
C VAL A 554 -12.08 -23.95 58.34
N GLY A 555 -12.01 -22.72 57.82
CA GLY A 555 -10.89 -21.79 58.03
C GLY A 555 -11.36 -20.34 57.86
N SER A 556 -10.94 -19.47 58.78
CA SER A 556 -11.05 -18.02 58.65
C SER A 556 -9.84 -17.53 57.84
N ASP A 557 -10.04 -16.57 56.92
CA ASP A 557 -9.50 -15.21 57.04
C ASP A 557 -9.92 -14.34 55.84
N ASN A 558 -9.74 -13.02 55.97
CA ASN A 558 -10.27 -12.03 55.04
C ASN A 558 -9.47 -11.95 53.73
N VAL A 559 -10.16 -11.69 52.62
CA VAL A 559 -9.57 -11.27 51.33
C VAL A 559 -10.43 -10.14 50.78
N ASP A 560 -9.80 -9.08 50.29
CA ASP A 560 -10.47 -7.85 49.85
C ASP A 560 -11.29 -8.02 48.56
N GLU A 561 -12.39 -7.27 48.43
CA GLU A 561 -13.09 -7.12 47.15
C GLU A 561 -12.25 -6.26 46.19
N PRO A 562 -12.11 -6.63 44.90
CA PRO A 562 -11.30 -5.88 43.94
C PRO A 562 -12.02 -4.60 43.50
N ASP A 563 -11.38 -3.44 43.70
CA ASP A 563 -11.91 -2.11 43.35
C ASP A 563 -12.50 -2.02 41.93
N GLU A 564 -13.76 -1.58 41.84
CA GLU A 564 -14.49 -1.33 40.59
C GLU A 564 -13.79 -0.27 39.69
N TYR A 565 -12.94 0.56 40.30
CA TYR A 565 -12.04 1.49 39.59
C TYR A 565 -10.97 0.79 38.72
N SER A 566 -10.49 -0.39 39.12
CA SER A 566 -9.44 -1.11 38.39
C SER A 566 -9.91 -1.65 37.03
N LEU A 567 -11.18 -2.07 36.95
CA LEU A 567 -11.81 -2.56 35.72
C LEU A 567 -11.95 -1.44 34.68
N ASN A 568 -12.36 -0.24 35.11
CA ASN A 568 -12.52 0.91 34.22
C ASN A 568 -11.19 1.39 33.61
N MET A 569 -10.08 1.34 34.35
CA MET A 569 -8.79 1.81 33.83
C MET A 569 -8.25 0.95 32.68
N LYS A 570 -8.48 -0.38 32.72
CA LYS A 570 -8.03 -1.33 31.68
C LYS A 570 -8.71 -1.15 30.31
N ASP A 571 -9.79 -0.39 30.23
CA ASP A 571 -10.51 -0.12 28.98
C ASP A 571 -10.09 1.23 28.35
N VAL A 572 -9.47 2.13 29.11
CA VAL A 572 -8.94 3.41 28.60
C VAL A 572 -7.75 3.19 27.66
N ASP A 573 -6.80 2.32 28.06
CA ASP A 573 -5.60 2.04 27.26
C ASP A 573 -5.89 1.42 25.89
N LYS A 574 -7.09 0.84 25.71
CA LYS A 574 -7.57 0.20 24.49
C LYS A 574 -8.27 1.16 23.53
N GLN A 575 -8.61 2.38 23.96
CA GLN A 575 -9.27 3.37 23.12
C GLN A 575 -8.27 4.05 22.17
N LEU A 576 -8.72 4.35 20.95
CA LEU A 576 -7.97 5.17 19.99
C LEU A 576 -7.78 6.59 20.55
N THR A 577 -6.64 7.20 20.28
CA THR A 577 -6.37 8.61 20.61
C THR A 577 -6.26 9.49 19.37
N THR A 578 -6.14 10.81 19.57
CA THR A 578 -5.87 11.78 18.51
C THR A 578 -4.53 11.52 17.81
N GLU A 579 -3.57 10.94 18.51
CA GLU A 579 -2.22 10.64 18.03
C GLU A 579 -2.24 9.37 17.17
N ASP A 580 -2.97 8.33 17.61
CA ASP A 580 -3.19 7.12 16.80
C ASP A 580 -3.87 7.47 15.46
N LEU A 581 -4.88 8.36 15.48
CA LEU A 581 -5.54 8.83 14.26
C LEU A 581 -4.67 9.79 13.42
N SER A 582 -3.78 10.57 14.04
CA SER A 582 -2.82 11.41 13.31
C SER A 582 -1.79 10.56 12.58
N LEU A 583 -1.29 9.48 13.22
CA LEU A 583 -0.45 8.48 12.57
C LEU A 583 -1.20 7.79 11.43
N LEU A 584 -2.46 7.39 11.63
CA LEU A 584 -3.30 6.79 10.58
C LEU A 584 -3.43 7.73 9.36
N CYS A 585 -3.65 9.02 9.58
CA CYS A 585 -3.75 10.00 8.48
C CYS A 585 -2.41 10.23 7.76
N ASP A 586 -1.28 10.22 8.48
CA ASP A 586 0.04 10.40 7.87
C ASP A 586 0.48 9.17 7.04
N LEU A 587 0.12 7.96 7.47
CA LEU A 587 0.42 6.71 6.76
C LEU A 587 -0.37 6.58 5.44
N PHE A 588 -1.53 7.24 5.34
CA PHE A 588 -2.48 7.14 4.24
C PHE A 588 -2.93 8.53 3.76
N TYR A 589 -1.96 9.36 3.38
CA TYR A 589 -2.17 10.81 3.21
C TYR A 589 -2.86 11.20 1.89
N LEU A 590 -2.13 11.44 0.79
CA LEU A 590 -2.68 11.97 -0.48
C LEU A 590 -2.11 11.25 -1.73
N PRO A 591 -2.68 11.46 -2.94
CA PRO A 591 -2.24 10.78 -4.16
C PRO A 591 -0.78 11.07 -4.59
N PHE A 592 -0.23 12.24 -4.23
CA PHE A 592 1.08 12.76 -4.66
C PHE A 592 1.97 13.23 -3.49
N GLU A 593 1.63 12.85 -2.25
CA GLU A 593 2.26 13.34 -1.02
C GLU A 593 2.04 12.31 0.10
N HIS A 594 3.12 11.89 0.76
CA HIS A 594 3.06 11.06 1.97
C HIS A 594 3.02 11.97 3.20
N GLY A 595 2.39 11.53 4.30
CA GLY A 595 2.35 12.32 5.53
C GLY A 595 3.66 12.30 6.30
N GLY A 596 3.80 13.20 7.28
CA GLY A 596 5.06 13.49 7.96
C GLY A 596 5.68 12.26 8.64
N GLN A 597 4.89 11.53 9.42
CA GLN A 597 5.34 10.28 10.07
C GLN A 597 5.63 9.16 9.05
N GLY A 598 4.98 9.17 7.88
CA GLY A 598 5.26 8.23 6.79
C GLY A 598 6.61 8.50 6.11
N ILE A 599 6.93 9.78 5.89
CA ILE A 599 8.24 10.21 5.39
C ILE A 599 9.35 9.88 6.41
N GLN A 600 9.10 10.12 7.70
CA GLN A 600 10.05 9.77 8.76
C GLN A 600 10.36 8.26 8.81
N LEU A 601 9.36 7.39 8.62
CA LEU A 601 9.56 5.93 8.50
C LEU A 601 10.48 5.54 7.32
N LEU A 602 10.31 6.15 6.15
CA LEU A 602 11.19 5.94 5.00
C LEU A 602 12.62 6.37 5.30
N GLN A 603 12.79 7.55 5.91
CA GLN A 603 14.08 8.18 6.18
C GLN A 603 14.89 7.44 7.25
N GLU A 604 14.28 7.12 8.40
CA GLU A 604 14.99 6.41 9.47
C GLU A 604 15.46 5.03 9.01
N PHE A 605 14.61 4.26 8.32
CA PHE A 605 15.04 2.97 7.79
C PHE A 605 16.17 3.10 6.76
N ASN A 606 16.09 4.06 5.84
CA ASN A 606 17.13 4.23 4.81
C ASN A 606 18.47 4.70 5.41
N TRP A 607 18.43 5.60 6.40
CA TRP A 607 19.64 6.01 7.13
C TRP A 607 20.23 4.83 7.91
N LEU A 608 19.42 4.07 8.64
CA LEU A 608 19.87 2.88 9.40
C LEU A 608 20.48 1.81 8.50
N LYS A 609 19.88 1.54 7.33
CA LYS A 609 20.41 0.59 6.34
C LYS A 609 21.75 1.07 5.76
N SER A 610 21.85 2.34 5.38
CA SER A 610 23.05 2.91 4.76
C SER A 610 24.23 3.00 5.75
N ASN A 611 23.93 3.34 7.00
CA ASN A 611 24.92 3.54 8.06
C ASN A 611 25.14 2.29 8.94
N ALA A 612 24.60 1.13 8.56
CA ALA A 612 24.81 -0.13 9.29
C ALA A 612 26.30 -0.53 9.42
N HIS A 613 27.15 -0.05 8.51
CA HIS A 613 28.61 -0.24 8.57
C HIS A 613 29.26 0.33 9.85
N ILE A 614 28.56 1.21 10.58
CA ILE A 614 28.99 1.78 11.87
C ILE A 614 28.95 0.72 12.98
N VAL A 615 27.90 -0.11 13.04
CA VAL A 615 27.71 -1.15 14.08
C VAL A 615 28.40 -2.48 13.76
N MET A 616 29.14 -2.57 12.66
CA MET A 616 30.00 -3.74 12.37
C MET A 616 31.12 -3.89 13.41
N HIS A 617 31.40 -5.12 13.83
CA HIS A 617 32.50 -5.41 14.76
C HIS A 617 33.89 -5.09 14.13
N LYS A 618 34.43 -3.91 14.46
CA LYS A 618 35.80 -3.49 14.12
C LYS A 618 36.84 -4.06 15.11
N ALA A 619 38.12 -3.90 14.79
CA ALA A 619 39.20 -4.28 15.71
C ALA A 619 39.38 -3.23 16.82
N LYS A 620 39.91 -3.65 17.98
CA LYS A 620 40.07 -2.84 19.22
C LYS A 620 40.89 -1.54 19.11
N ALA A 621 41.49 -1.26 17.97
CA ALA A 621 42.18 0.00 17.71
C ALA A 621 41.21 1.14 17.36
N ASP A 622 40.05 0.84 16.75
CA ASP A 622 39.13 1.84 16.21
C ASP A 622 38.00 2.23 17.19
N GLU A 623 37.82 1.46 18.27
CA GLU A 623 36.68 1.57 19.21
C GLU A 623 36.56 2.96 19.87
N LEU A 624 37.67 3.68 20.05
CA LEU A 624 37.72 4.96 20.77
C LEU A 624 37.11 6.14 20.01
N ASN A 625 37.14 6.13 18.67
CA ASN A 625 36.59 7.22 17.85
C ASN A 625 35.15 6.94 17.38
N SER A 626 34.73 5.68 17.31
CA SER A 626 33.45 5.27 16.70
C SER A 626 32.27 5.21 17.68
N LYS A 627 32.49 5.46 18.97
CA LYS A 627 31.50 5.21 20.05
C LYS A 627 30.26 6.09 19.96
N ALA A 628 30.41 7.38 19.61
CA ALA A 628 29.28 8.29 19.46
C ALA A 628 28.37 7.88 18.29
N ASP A 629 28.96 7.54 17.15
CA ASP A 629 28.25 7.11 15.94
C ASP A 629 27.44 5.82 16.19
N ILE A 630 27.99 4.88 16.97
CA ILE A 630 27.32 3.65 17.40
C ILE A 630 26.14 3.98 18.34
N GLU A 631 26.30 4.95 19.25
CA GLU A 631 25.23 5.42 20.13
C GLU A 631 24.13 6.14 19.36
N GLU A 632 24.44 6.94 18.32
CA GLU A 632 23.44 7.50 17.41
C GLU A 632 22.69 6.39 16.66
N TRP A 633 23.41 5.43 16.07
CA TRP A 633 22.77 4.35 15.30
C TRP A 633 21.79 3.54 16.16
N HIS A 634 22.17 3.20 17.40
CA HIS A 634 21.26 2.51 18.31
C HIS A 634 20.11 3.40 18.81
N ALA A 635 20.31 4.71 19.02
CA ALA A 635 19.23 5.64 19.37
C ALA A 635 18.21 5.78 18.22
N ARG A 636 18.66 5.82 16.96
CA ARG A 636 17.79 5.85 15.78
C ARG A 636 17.11 4.51 15.53
N ALA A 637 17.77 3.39 15.82
CA ALA A 637 17.15 2.07 15.80
C ALA A 637 16.05 1.93 16.86
N ALA A 638 16.24 2.52 18.06
CA ALA A 638 15.19 2.61 19.08
C ALA A 638 13.99 3.45 18.59
N LYS A 639 14.24 4.64 18.00
CA LYS A 639 13.20 5.48 17.38
C LYS A 639 12.41 4.72 16.29
N MET A 640 13.08 3.94 15.44
CA MET A 640 12.43 3.09 14.43
C MET A 640 11.56 1.99 15.08
N ASN A 641 12.03 1.38 16.16
CA ASN A 641 11.26 0.41 16.93
C ASN A 641 10.03 1.06 17.61
N ASP A 642 10.14 2.29 18.10
CA ASP A 642 9.03 3.02 18.71
C ASP A 642 7.96 3.46 17.69
N MET A 643 8.37 3.87 16.48
CA MET A 643 7.44 4.07 15.36
C MET A 643 6.71 2.76 15.00
N CYS A 644 7.45 1.63 14.95
CA CYS A 644 6.83 0.31 14.75
C CYS A 644 5.83 -0.04 15.87
N ASN A 645 6.13 0.32 17.12
CA ASN A 645 5.23 0.10 18.25
C ASN A 645 3.99 1.01 18.21
N ALA A 646 4.10 2.22 17.66
CA ALA A 646 2.95 3.09 17.42
C ALA A 646 1.99 2.49 16.38
N VAL A 647 2.51 1.91 15.29
CA VAL A 647 1.68 1.20 14.29
C VAL A 647 1.07 -0.08 14.86
N ASN A 648 1.79 -0.81 15.72
CA ASN A 648 1.26 -1.97 16.47
C ASN A 648 0.07 -1.55 17.37
N ARG A 649 0.22 -0.49 18.17
CA ARG A 649 -0.85 0.05 19.03
C ARG A 649 -2.07 0.50 18.22
N LEU A 650 -1.85 1.23 17.12
CA LEU A 650 -2.92 1.70 16.23
C LEU A 650 -3.77 0.52 15.74
N LEU A 651 -3.14 -0.57 15.27
CA LEU A 651 -3.86 -1.78 14.86
C LEU A 651 -4.68 -2.39 16.01
N GLN A 652 -4.09 -2.56 17.19
CA GLN A 652 -4.78 -3.12 18.36
C GLN A 652 -5.98 -2.25 18.78
N ARG A 653 -5.78 -0.95 19.00
CA ARG A 653 -6.84 0.00 19.39
C ARG A 653 -7.95 0.11 18.35
N LEU A 654 -7.61 0.06 17.06
CA LEU A 654 -8.58 0.00 15.97
C LEU A 654 -9.44 -1.28 16.06
N THR A 655 -8.85 -2.44 16.35
CA THR A 655 -9.61 -3.70 16.50
C THR A 655 -10.55 -3.73 17.72
N TYR A 656 -10.29 -2.92 18.75
CA TYR A 656 -11.16 -2.76 19.92
C TYR A 656 -12.33 -1.78 19.70
N CYS A 657 -12.39 -1.03 18.60
CA CYS A 657 -13.40 0.02 18.45
C CYS A 657 -14.85 -0.51 18.32
N ASN A 658 -15.80 0.28 18.83
CA ASN A 658 -17.24 -0.01 18.84
C ASN A 658 -17.89 0.09 17.45
N ASN A 659 -17.31 0.88 16.55
CA ASN A 659 -17.80 1.07 15.19
C ASN A 659 -17.18 0.03 14.26
N ARG A 660 -17.81 -1.15 14.15
CA ARG A 660 -17.25 -2.24 13.34
C ARG A 660 -17.19 -1.89 11.86
N GLU A 661 -18.09 -1.04 11.33
CA GLU A 661 -18.01 -0.55 9.95
C GLU A 661 -16.67 0.17 9.70
N LEU A 662 -16.28 1.12 10.57
CA LEU A 662 -14.98 1.81 10.46
C LEU A 662 -13.79 0.86 10.55
N LEU A 663 -13.86 -0.18 11.39
CA LEU A 663 -12.82 -1.21 11.45
C LEU A 663 -12.72 -1.99 10.13
N TYR A 664 -13.83 -2.50 9.61
CA TYR A 664 -13.81 -3.33 8.40
C TYR A 664 -13.38 -2.52 7.15
N ASP A 665 -13.75 -1.24 7.07
CA ASP A 665 -13.32 -0.31 6.01
C ASP A 665 -11.79 -0.05 6.05
N LEU A 666 -11.14 -0.10 7.22
CA LEU A 666 -9.73 0.34 7.40
C LEU A 666 -8.73 -0.80 7.69
N TYR A 667 -9.19 -1.96 8.17
CA TYR A 667 -8.31 -3.00 8.72
C TYR A 667 -7.28 -3.54 7.72
N SER A 668 -7.68 -3.77 6.46
CA SER A 668 -6.81 -4.31 5.40
C SER A 668 -5.55 -3.45 5.19
N TYR A 669 -5.75 -2.13 5.08
CA TYR A 669 -4.69 -1.14 4.90
C TYR A 669 -3.74 -1.10 6.11
N VAL A 670 -4.30 -0.98 7.32
CA VAL A 670 -3.52 -0.88 8.57
C VAL A 670 -2.75 -2.18 8.85
N TRP A 671 -3.34 -3.35 8.57
CA TRP A 671 -2.70 -4.65 8.76
C TRP A 671 -1.53 -4.90 7.80
N ASP A 672 -1.62 -4.49 6.52
CA ASP A 672 -0.49 -4.62 5.60
C ASP A 672 0.62 -3.62 5.93
N MET A 673 0.28 -2.36 6.23
CA MET A 673 1.23 -1.35 6.69
C MET A 673 1.97 -1.79 7.97
N ARG A 674 1.25 -2.30 8.98
CA ARG A 674 1.84 -2.91 10.18
C ARG A 674 2.81 -4.04 9.82
N GLY A 675 2.43 -4.88 8.87
CA GLY A 675 3.27 -5.97 8.37
C GLY A 675 4.59 -5.50 7.78
N VAL A 676 4.55 -4.46 6.93
CA VAL A 676 5.74 -3.88 6.28
C VAL A 676 6.63 -3.16 7.28
N VAL A 677 6.08 -2.31 8.15
CA VAL A 677 6.86 -1.62 9.18
C VAL A 677 7.49 -2.61 10.18
N SER A 678 6.76 -3.67 10.56
CA SER A 678 7.31 -4.75 11.39
C SER A 678 8.43 -5.51 10.68
N LEU A 679 8.33 -5.76 9.37
CA LEU A 679 9.38 -6.42 8.58
C LEU A 679 10.65 -5.55 8.48
N LEU A 680 10.49 -4.25 8.24
CA LEU A 680 11.59 -3.28 8.24
C LEU A 680 12.29 -3.22 9.61
N ASN A 681 11.52 -3.15 10.71
CA ASN A 681 12.06 -3.20 12.08
C ASN A 681 12.77 -4.54 12.38
N SER A 682 12.26 -5.66 11.86
CA SER A 682 12.91 -6.99 11.99
C SER A 682 14.29 -7.01 11.32
N TYR A 683 14.41 -6.42 10.13
CA TYR A 683 15.69 -6.29 9.43
C TYR A 683 16.65 -5.32 10.13
N VAL A 684 16.17 -4.21 10.71
CA VAL A 684 16.98 -3.32 11.55
C VAL A 684 17.50 -4.04 12.80
N LYS A 685 16.67 -4.86 13.47
CA LYS A 685 17.10 -5.68 14.62
C LYS A 685 18.17 -6.70 14.24
N TRP A 686 18.14 -7.22 13.02
CA TRP A 686 19.21 -8.07 12.48
C TRP A 686 20.50 -7.29 12.20
N LEU A 687 20.42 -6.10 11.59
CA LEU A 687 21.58 -5.21 11.39
C LEU A 687 22.24 -4.81 12.72
N ALA A 688 21.49 -4.67 13.80
CA ALA A 688 22.01 -4.31 15.12
C ALA A 688 23.01 -5.32 15.71
N PHE A 689 23.15 -6.54 15.13
CA PHE A 689 24.19 -7.50 15.51
C PHE A 689 25.56 -7.24 14.85
N GLY A 690 25.67 -6.40 13.81
CA GLY A 690 26.95 -6.09 13.17
C GLY A 690 27.65 -7.25 12.45
N ARG A 691 26.93 -8.36 12.19
CA ARG A 691 27.47 -9.62 11.63
C ARG A 691 27.08 -9.80 10.15
N PHE A 692 27.65 -8.97 9.29
CA PHE A 692 27.50 -9.00 7.84
C PHE A 692 28.78 -8.48 7.15
N PRO A 693 29.03 -8.78 5.87
CA PRO A 693 30.23 -8.31 5.18
C PRO A 693 30.15 -6.81 4.85
N ALA A 694 31.32 -6.16 4.77
CA ALA A 694 31.44 -4.75 4.39
C ALA A 694 30.89 -4.44 2.97
N THR A 695 30.77 -5.47 2.12
CA THR A 695 30.18 -5.39 0.78
C THR A 695 28.64 -5.42 0.76
N MET A 696 27.97 -5.40 1.92
CA MET A 696 26.49 -5.40 2.01
C MET A 696 25.84 -4.33 1.11
N THR A 697 26.40 -3.11 1.06
CA THR A 697 25.85 -2.01 0.25
C THR A 697 25.79 -2.35 -1.24
N THR A 698 26.76 -3.11 -1.76
CA THR A 698 26.80 -3.60 -3.16
C THR A 698 25.64 -4.55 -3.49
N PHE A 699 25.10 -5.28 -2.50
CA PHE A 699 24.01 -6.25 -2.70
C PHE A 699 22.62 -5.72 -2.30
N THR A 700 22.52 -4.47 -1.82
CA THR A 700 21.31 -3.93 -1.16
C THR A 700 20.83 -2.58 -1.74
N GLN A 701 21.44 -2.13 -2.85
CA GLN A 701 21.00 -1.02 -3.68
C GLN A 701 19.81 -1.44 -4.56
N GLY A 702 18.62 -0.89 -4.30
CA GLY A 702 17.43 -1.10 -5.13
C GLY A 702 17.37 -0.09 -6.27
N SER A 703 17.08 -0.53 -7.48
CA SER A 703 17.06 0.33 -8.69
C SER A 703 15.94 1.38 -8.70
N TYR A 704 14.83 1.15 -7.99
CA TYR A 704 13.64 2.01 -7.99
C TYR A 704 13.05 2.15 -6.58
N THR A 705 13.61 3.06 -5.79
CA THR A 705 13.20 3.35 -4.41
C THR A 705 12.86 4.83 -4.23
N TRP A 706 12.26 5.20 -3.09
CA TRP A 706 12.02 6.60 -2.72
C TRP A 706 13.30 7.48 -2.75
N PHE A 707 14.48 6.87 -2.59
CA PHE A 707 15.78 7.54 -2.57
C PHE A 707 16.56 7.38 -3.88
N SER A 708 15.93 6.83 -4.93
CA SER A 708 16.51 6.72 -6.27
C SER A 708 16.23 8.02 -7.06
N ASN A 709 17.28 8.60 -7.67
CA ASN A 709 17.22 9.87 -8.40
C ASN A 709 16.00 9.95 -9.35
N GLY A 710 15.16 10.98 -9.18
CA GLY A 710 13.98 11.22 -10.01
C GLY A 710 12.70 10.54 -9.53
N TRP A 711 12.75 9.58 -8.59
CA TRP A 711 11.53 8.90 -8.11
C TRP A 711 10.66 9.82 -7.25
N LYS A 712 11.24 10.41 -6.19
CA LYS A 712 10.59 11.41 -5.32
C LYS A 712 10.04 12.56 -6.17
N GLU A 713 10.84 13.04 -7.12
CA GLU A 713 10.53 14.19 -7.96
C GLU A 713 9.35 13.90 -8.89
N THR A 714 9.34 12.74 -9.57
CA THR A 714 8.25 12.38 -10.51
C THR A 714 6.96 12.00 -9.76
N PHE A 715 7.06 11.44 -8.55
CA PHE A 715 5.90 11.22 -7.67
C PHE A 715 5.31 12.55 -7.18
N MET A 716 6.16 13.48 -6.75
CA MET A 716 5.76 14.77 -6.19
C MET A 716 5.46 15.85 -7.23
N SER A 717 5.82 15.71 -8.51
CA SER A 717 5.49 16.74 -9.52
C SER A 717 4.01 16.72 -9.90
N GLY A 718 3.41 15.52 -9.95
CA GLY A 718 2.05 15.33 -10.46
C GLY A 718 1.96 15.29 -11.99
N ASP A 719 3.09 15.27 -12.72
CA ASP A 719 3.12 15.16 -14.18
C ASP A 719 2.68 13.77 -14.68
N GLN A 720 2.84 12.74 -13.85
CA GLN A 720 2.23 11.42 -14.04
C GLN A 720 0.92 11.30 -13.26
N GLU A 721 0.02 10.39 -13.64
CA GLU A 721 -1.23 10.13 -12.89
C GLU A 721 -0.96 9.11 -11.75
N PRO A 722 -1.68 9.16 -10.61
CA PRO A 722 -1.33 8.41 -9.39
C PRO A 722 -1.21 6.89 -9.54
N TRP A 723 -1.93 6.27 -10.50
CA TRP A 723 -1.90 4.84 -10.77
C TRP A 723 -0.60 4.33 -11.42
N VAL A 724 0.31 5.24 -11.80
CA VAL A 724 1.70 4.90 -12.14
C VAL A 724 2.46 4.47 -10.87
N PHE A 725 2.19 5.12 -9.74
CA PHE A 725 2.85 4.88 -8.45
C PHE A 725 2.00 3.98 -7.54
N ARG A 726 1.84 2.72 -7.95
CA ARG A 726 0.96 1.74 -7.30
C ARG A 726 1.40 1.42 -5.87
N GLY A 727 0.41 1.26 -4.98
CA GLY A 727 0.56 0.83 -3.59
C GLY A 727 1.08 1.89 -2.60
N GLY A 728 1.34 3.12 -3.06
CA GLY A 728 1.69 4.27 -2.20
C GLY A 728 2.84 4.00 -1.23
N LEU A 729 2.75 4.60 -0.03
CA LEU A 729 3.76 4.49 1.03
C LEU A 729 4.10 3.04 1.39
N THR A 730 3.09 2.15 1.44
CA THR A 730 3.30 0.72 1.72
C THR A 730 4.23 0.07 0.69
N ALA A 731 4.07 0.41 -0.60
CA ALA A 731 4.94 -0.10 -1.67
C ALA A 731 6.31 0.57 -1.71
N ASP A 732 6.41 1.87 -1.39
CA ASP A 732 7.71 2.55 -1.27
C ASP A 732 8.54 1.96 -0.12
N LEU A 733 7.90 1.68 1.03
CA LEU A 733 8.51 0.98 2.17
C LEU A 733 8.92 -0.47 1.83
N GLN A 734 8.06 -1.23 1.13
CA GLN A 734 8.40 -2.60 0.67
C GLN A 734 9.65 -2.59 -0.23
N ARG A 735 9.80 -1.60 -1.11
CA ARG A 735 10.95 -1.45 -2.02
C ARG A 735 12.26 -1.05 -1.33
N LEU A 736 12.28 -0.79 -0.02
CA LEU A 736 13.52 -0.57 0.75
C LEU A 736 14.17 -1.88 1.26
N ILE A 737 13.39 -2.96 1.38
CA ILE A 737 13.88 -4.30 1.75
C ILE A 737 14.74 -4.86 0.61
N PRO A 738 15.96 -5.37 0.88
CA PRO A 738 16.83 -5.93 -0.17
C PRO A 738 16.42 -7.36 -0.55
N VAL A 739 15.29 -7.49 -1.26
CA VAL A 739 14.86 -8.74 -1.91
C VAL A 739 14.62 -8.50 -3.40
N ASP A 740 15.47 -9.08 -4.23
CA ASP A 740 15.36 -8.98 -5.68
C ASP A 740 14.12 -9.73 -6.20
N SER A 741 13.47 -9.13 -7.20
CA SER A 741 12.27 -9.67 -7.88
C SER A 741 11.10 -10.08 -6.97
N GLY A 742 11.00 -9.52 -5.76
CA GLY A 742 10.13 -9.98 -4.66
C GLY A 742 8.62 -9.71 -4.75
N ASN A 743 8.03 -9.46 -5.92
CA ASN A 743 6.60 -9.11 -6.04
C ASN A 743 5.67 -10.16 -5.39
N ASP A 744 6.05 -11.43 -5.47
CA ASP A 744 5.34 -12.59 -4.91
C ASP A 744 5.40 -12.67 -3.37
N LEU A 745 6.54 -12.23 -2.80
CA LEU A 745 6.77 -12.16 -1.35
C LEU A 745 5.79 -11.19 -0.67
N PHE A 746 5.39 -10.13 -1.37
CA PHE A 746 4.47 -9.10 -0.90
C PHE A 746 2.99 -9.32 -1.31
N VAL A 747 2.64 -10.50 -1.85
CA VAL A 747 1.24 -10.91 -2.02
C VAL A 747 0.73 -11.54 -0.72
N TYR A 748 0.05 -10.71 0.07
CA TYR A 748 -0.66 -11.09 1.29
C TYR A 748 -2.19 -11.07 1.06
N LYS A 749 -2.90 -12.01 1.71
CA LYS A 749 -4.35 -11.93 1.91
C LYS A 749 -4.58 -11.57 3.37
N ALA A 750 -5.33 -10.49 3.64
CA ALA A 750 -5.71 -10.14 5.00
C ALA A 750 -6.60 -11.24 5.63
N PRO A 751 -6.55 -11.43 6.96
CA PRO A 751 -7.48 -12.30 7.69
C PRO A 751 -8.95 -12.01 7.35
N GLU A 752 -9.79 -13.05 7.27
CA GLU A 752 -11.21 -12.87 6.94
C GLU A 752 -12.03 -12.26 8.09
N VAL A 753 -11.49 -12.28 9.31
CA VAL A 753 -12.01 -11.57 10.49
C VAL A 753 -10.86 -10.74 11.10
N PRO A 754 -11.07 -9.47 11.47
CA PRO A 754 -10.06 -8.65 12.12
C PRO A 754 -9.52 -9.28 13.41
N SER A 755 -8.20 -9.50 13.47
CA SER A 755 -7.48 -9.98 14.65
C SER A 755 -6.59 -8.90 15.24
N SER A 756 -6.54 -8.85 16.57
CA SER A 756 -5.65 -8.01 17.38
C SER A 756 -4.29 -8.67 17.67
N LYS A 757 -4.14 -9.98 17.40
CA LYS A 757 -2.96 -10.75 17.80
C LYS A 757 -1.72 -10.31 17.04
N ILE A 758 -0.67 -9.98 17.79
CA ILE A 758 0.61 -9.53 17.25
C ILE A 758 1.62 -10.67 17.22
N TYR A 759 2.23 -10.87 16.05
CA TYR A 759 3.43 -11.69 15.87
C TYR A 759 4.63 -10.78 15.58
N THR A 760 5.72 -11.01 16.30
CA THR A 760 7.00 -10.30 16.14
C THR A 760 8.04 -11.26 15.58
N ILE A 761 8.76 -10.81 14.55
CA ILE A 761 9.96 -11.50 14.05
C ILE A 761 11.17 -10.78 14.64
N ARG A 762 12.14 -11.54 15.15
CA ARG A 762 13.43 -11.01 15.61
C ARG A 762 14.56 -12.01 15.40
N PRO A 763 15.83 -11.58 15.43
CA PRO A 763 16.95 -12.51 15.48
C PRO A 763 16.91 -13.43 16.71
N TYR A 764 17.50 -14.61 16.55
CA TYR A 764 17.70 -15.60 17.61
C TYR A 764 18.71 -15.11 18.66
N LEU A 765 18.44 -15.43 19.92
CA LEU A 765 19.33 -15.27 21.07
C LEU A 765 19.61 -16.64 21.69
N PRO A 766 20.80 -16.90 22.28
CA PRO A 766 21.08 -18.18 22.94
C PRO A 766 20.13 -18.55 24.09
N SER A 767 19.42 -17.57 24.66
CA SER A 767 18.35 -17.79 25.65
C SER A 767 17.07 -18.39 25.07
N ASP A 768 16.89 -18.35 23.74
CA ASP A 768 15.72 -18.89 23.06
C ASP A 768 15.83 -20.41 22.82
N GLU A 769 16.99 -21.04 23.06
CA GLU A 769 17.29 -22.41 22.61
C GLU A 769 16.24 -23.43 23.07
N GLU A 770 15.93 -23.47 24.37
CA GLU A 770 14.94 -24.37 24.95
C GLU A 770 13.54 -24.20 24.35
N ALA A 771 13.14 -22.95 24.06
CA ALA A 771 11.86 -22.65 23.43
C ALA A 771 11.83 -23.05 21.94
N VAL A 772 12.93 -22.85 21.21
CA VAL A 772 13.06 -23.30 19.81
C VAL A 772 13.07 -24.84 19.72
N TYR A 773 13.73 -25.53 20.65
CA TYR A 773 13.67 -26.99 20.76
C TYR A 773 12.24 -27.45 21.09
N SER A 774 11.55 -26.79 22.02
CA SER A 774 10.14 -27.09 22.35
C SER A 774 9.21 -26.95 21.15
N VAL A 775 9.33 -25.86 20.38
CA VAL A 775 8.57 -25.67 19.12
C VAL A 775 8.91 -26.76 18.10
N CYS A 776 10.19 -27.09 17.92
CA CYS A 776 10.60 -28.15 17.00
C CYS A 776 10.01 -29.51 17.39
N ASN A 777 10.10 -29.87 18.66
CA ASN A 777 9.58 -31.10 19.22
C ASN A 777 8.04 -31.19 19.12
N GLN A 778 7.32 -30.09 19.35
CA GLN A 778 5.86 -30.04 19.16
C GLN A 778 5.46 -30.28 17.70
N ILE A 779 6.15 -29.67 16.73
CA ILE A 779 5.86 -29.83 15.29
C ILE A 779 6.09 -31.28 14.83
N HIS A 780 7.07 -31.98 15.41
CA HIS A 780 7.36 -33.38 15.12
C HIS A 780 6.71 -34.38 16.11
N ASN A 781 5.77 -33.93 16.96
CA ASN A 781 5.07 -34.72 17.97
C ASN A 781 5.99 -35.51 18.95
N CYS A 782 7.23 -35.08 19.15
CA CYS A 782 8.25 -35.78 19.94
C CYS A 782 8.53 -35.04 21.25
N SER A 783 7.72 -35.26 22.29
CA SER A 783 7.82 -34.55 23.57
C SER A 783 8.87 -35.11 24.55
N THR A 784 9.49 -36.25 24.25
CA THR A 784 10.27 -37.06 25.20
C THR A 784 11.78 -36.83 25.19
N THR A 785 12.39 -36.49 24.06
CA THR A 785 13.85 -36.30 23.96
C THR A 785 14.22 -35.09 23.10
N SER A 786 15.45 -34.58 23.27
CA SER A 786 16.00 -33.50 22.44
C SER A 786 16.49 -33.98 21.06
N ALA A 787 16.62 -35.29 20.81
CA ALA A 787 17.36 -35.84 19.67
C ALA A 787 16.84 -35.36 18.30
N VAL A 788 15.52 -35.17 18.17
CA VAL A 788 14.90 -34.63 16.94
C VAL A 788 15.28 -33.15 16.75
N ALA A 789 15.19 -32.33 17.79
CA ALA A 789 15.63 -30.93 17.74
C ALA A 789 17.15 -30.78 17.55
N ASP A 790 17.99 -31.61 18.16
CA ASP A 790 19.44 -31.66 17.92
C ASP A 790 19.77 -31.93 16.44
N ARG A 791 18.98 -32.76 15.76
CA ARG A 791 19.10 -33.06 14.32
C ARG A 791 18.58 -31.91 13.45
N MET A 792 17.44 -31.33 13.80
CA MET A 792 16.68 -30.43 12.92
C MET A 792 17.05 -28.94 13.10
N VAL A 793 17.37 -28.51 14.33
CA VAL A 793 17.61 -27.10 14.66
C VAL A 793 18.98 -26.85 15.32
N GLY A 794 19.42 -27.70 16.26
CA GLY A 794 20.59 -27.43 17.11
C GLY A 794 21.86 -27.03 16.35
N GLY A 795 22.21 -27.78 15.31
CA GLY A 795 23.37 -27.47 14.46
C GLY A 795 23.34 -26.09 13.80
N PHE A 796 22.16 -25.53 13.48
CA PHE A 796 22.05 -24.17 12.95
C PHE A 796 22.24 -23.13 14.07
N LEU A 797 21.63 -23.36 15.23
CA LEU A 797 21.72 -22.47 16.39
C LEU A 797 23.16 -22.37 16.93
N THR A 798 23.93 -23.45 16.83
CA THR A 798 25.35 -23.47 17.23
C THR A 798 26.29 -22.92 16.15
N LEU A 799 26.05 -23.20 14.85
CA LEU A 799 27.05 -22.95 13.78
C LEU A 799 26.72 -21.77 12.83
N SER A 800 25.50 -21.21 12.88
CA SER A 800 25.08 -20.02 12.13
C SER A 800 23.99 -19.19 12.87
N PRO A 801 24.11 -18.92 14.20
CA PRO A 801 23.09 -18.18 14.95
C PRO A 801 22.80 -16.78 14.41
N GLU A 802 23.79 -16.11 13.81
CA GLU A 802 23.67 -14.74 13.27
C GLU A 802 22.73 -14.59 12.06
N LEU A 803 22.20 -15.69 11.54
CA LEU A 803 21.21 -15.72 10.47
C LEU A 803 19.89 -16.38 10.91
N CYS A 804 19.84 -16.90 12.14
CA CYS A 804 18.65 -17.53 12.69
C CYS A 804 17.69 -16.46 13.23
N MET A 805 16.39 -16.65 12.98
CA MET A 805 15.32 -15.76 13.41
C MET A 805 14.21 -16.56 14.07
N VAL A 806 13.54 -15.95 15.04
CA VAL A 806 12.42 -16.52 15.78
C VAL A 806 11.16 -15.67 15.58
N VAL A 807 10.01 -16.32 15.69
CA VAL A 807 8.68 -15.70 15.72
C VAL A 807 8.13 -15.86 17.13
N GLU A 808 7.78 -14.75 17.75
CA GLU A 808 7.16 -14.72 19.08
C GLU A 808 5.81 -14.00 19.07
N ASP A 809 4.93 -14.42 19.97
CA ASP A 809 3.71 -13.72 20.36
C ASP A 809 3.64 -13.55 21.89
N GLU A 810 2.51 -13.10 22.40
CA GLU A 810 2.27 -12.84 23.83
C GLU A 810 2.47 -14.08 24.75
N THR A 811 2.50 -15.31 24.21
CA THR A 811 2.76 -16.55 24.98
C THR A 811 4.21 -17.05 24.90
N GLY A 812 5.03 -16.51 24.00
CA GLY A 812 6.42 -16.93 23.77
C GLY A 812 6.74 -17.23 22.30
N ILE A 813 7.76 -18.05 22.05
CA ILE A 813 8.19 -18.41 20.71
C ILE A 813 7.24 -19.45 20.10
N VAL A 814 6.73 -19.15 18.90
CA VAL A 814 5.75 -19.97 18.16
C VAL A 814 6.26 -20.40 16.78
N GLY A 815 7.49 -20.04 16.41
CA GLY A 815 8.11 -20.45 15.16
C GLY A 815 9.57 -20.04 15.03
N TYR A 816 10.28 -20.65 14.10
CA TYR A 816 11.68 -20.37 13.80
C TYR A 816 11.96 -20.39 12.29
N GLY A 817 12.97 -19.64 11.88
CA GLY A 817 13.56 -19.68 10.56
C GLY A 817 15.08 -19.69 10.66
N LEU A 818 15.68 -20.79 10.21
CA LEU A 818 17.10 -21.10 10.38
C LEU A 818 17.75 -21.17 9.01
N THR A 819 18.95 -20.61 8.88
CA THR A 819 19.67 -20.65 7.60
C THR A 819 21.18 -20.63 7.77
N THR A 820 21.88 -20.92 6.69
CA THR A 820 23.33 -20.80 6.59
C THR A 820 23.71 -20.35 5.18
N LEU A 821 24.73 -19.50 5.05
CA LEU A 821 25.11 -18.89 3.76
C LEU A 821 25.60 -19.90 2.73
N ASN A 822 26.34 -20.92 3.19
CA ASN A 822 26.95 -21.92 2.33
C ASN A 822 26.81 -23.31 2.95
N VAL A 823 25.89 -24.11 2.40
CA VAL A 823 25.56 -25.46 2.87
C VAL A 823 26.77 -26.42 2.88
N LYS A 824 27.73 -26.25 1.97
CA LYS A 824 28.94 -27.09 1.89
C LYS A 824 29.89 -26.79 3.05
N THR A 825 30.17 -25.52 3.32
CA THR A 825 30.96 -25.09 4.48
C THR A 825 30.24 -25.42 5.80
N TYR A 826 28.91 -25.29 5.84
CA TYR A 826 28.10 -25.68 6.98
C TYR A 826 28.17 -27.18 7.26
N ASN A 827 27.92 -28.06 6.27
CA ASN A 827 28.01 -29.52 6.45
C ASN A 827 29.40 -29.97 6.90
N GLN A 828 30.47 -29.30 6.45
CA GLN A 828 31.84 -29.54 6.92
C GLN A 828 32.03 -29.18 8.40
N LYS A 829 31.54 -28.02 8.85
CA LYS A 829 31.52 -27.66 10.28
C LYS A 829 30.65 -28.62 11.09
N LEU A 830 29.48 -28.99 10.57
CA LEU A 830 28.51 -29.88 11.20
C LEU A 830 29.13 -31.26 11.48
N ALA A 831 29.81 -31.86 10.48
CA ALA A 831 30.53 -33.12 10.65
C ALA A 831 31.59 -33.06 11.77
N VAL A 832 32.44 -32.03 11.77
CA VAL A 832 33.59 -31.94 12.68
C VAL A 832 33.17 -31.59 14.10
N SER A 833 32.24 -30.65 14.27
CA SER A 833 31.85 -30.11 15.59
C SER A 833 30.59 -30.76 16.14
N TRP A 834 29.45 -30.65 15.43
CA TRP A 834 28.14 -31.01 15.97
C TRP A 834 27.89 -32.53 15.97
N ILE A 835 28.09 -33.18 14.83
CA ILE A 835 27.83 -34.62 14.67
C ILE A 835 28.72 -35.45 15.60
N SER A 836 30.01 -35.09 15.72
CA SER A 836 30.94 -35.74 16.66
C SER A 836 30.48 -35.65 18.12
N GLU A 837 29.84 -34.54 18.52
CA GLU A 837 29.25 -34.39 19.85
C GLU A 837 27.93 -35.17 20.00
N MET A 838 27.06 -35.11 18.98
CA MET A 838 25.78 -35.84 18.99
C MET A 838 25.97 -37.36 18.98
N GLN A 839 27.02 -37.89 18.36
CA GLN A 839 27.39 -39.31 18.43
C GLN A 839 27.78 -39.76 19.85
N LEU A 840 28.29 -38.85 20.69
CA LEU A 840 28.60 -39.10 22.11
C LEU A 840 27.36 -38.89 23.00
N LYS A 841 26.53 -37.89 22.69
CA LYS A 841 25.24 -37.62 23.36
C LYS A 841 24.22 -38.74 23.12
N TYR A 842 24.25 -39.35 21.93
CA TYR A 842 23.33 -40.40 21.49
C TYR A 842 24.07 -41.62 20.89
N PRO A 843 24.66 -42.51 21.72
CA PRO A 843 25.26 -43.76 21.24
C PRO A 843 24.24 -44.69 20.57
N LEU A 844 24.66 -45.46 19.56
CA LEU A 844 23.77 -46.44 18.89
C LEU A 844 23.20 -47.51 19.85
N GLN A 845 23.86 -47.79 20.96
CA GLN A 845 23.38 -48.71 22.00
C GLN A 845 22.20 -48.16 22.81
N SER A 846 21.87 -46.86 22.66
CA SER A 846 20.74 -46.21 23.30
C SER A 846 19.42 -46.37 22.54
N LEU A 847 19.45 -46.92 21.31
CA LEU A 847 18.25 -47.26 20.55
C LEU A 847 17.47 -48.39 21.25
N THR A 848 16.27 -48.10 21.76
CA THR A 848 15.35 -49.11 22.31
C THR A 848 14.08 -49.22 21.47
N SER A 849 13.36 -50.33 21.63
CA SER A 849 12.07 -50.60 20.95
C SER A 849 10.95 -49.61 21.29
N ASP A 850 11.15 -48.82 22.34
CA ASP A 850 10.10 -48.03 22.99
C ASP A 850 10.19 -46.54 22.62
N MET A 851 11.20 -46.16 21.82
CA MET A 851 11.42 -44.81 21.28
C MET A 851 10.57 -44.55 20.02
N SER A 852 10.26 -43.28 19.73
CA SER A 852 9.52 -42.91 18.51
C SER A 852 10.34 -43.23 17.24
N GLN A 853 9.67 -43.36 16.09
CA GLN A 853 10.38 -43.56 14.82
C GLN A 853 11.30 -42.36 14.51
N ASP A 854 10.82 -41.13 14.71
CA ASP A 854 11.59 -39.91 14.48
C ASP A 854 12.81 -39.80 15.40
N GLU A 855 12.71 -40.25 16.66
CA GLU A 855 13.82 -40.34 17.60
C GLU A 855 14.86 -41.38 17.14
N GLN A 856 14.42 -42.57 16.70
CA GLN A 856 15.30 -43.61 16.16
C GLN A 856 16.00 -43.14 14.87
N GLU A 857 15.27 -42.52 13.94
CA GLU A 857 15.83 -41.91 12.74
C GLU A 857 16.79 -40.76 13.05
N ALA A 858 16.53 -39.97 14.11
CA ALA A 858 17.40 -38.88 14.51
C ALA A 858 18.74 -39.38 15.05
N ILE A 859 18.72 -40.40 15.92
CA ILE A 859 19.94 -41.04 16.41
C ILE A 859 20.69 -41.70 15.24
N GLN A 860 20.00 -42.46 14.39
CA GLN A 860 20.62 -43.12 13.24
C GLN A 860 21.29 -42.11 12.29
N TYR A 861 20.66 -40.95 12.05
CA TYR A 861 21.21 -39.87 11.22
C TYR A 861 22.56 -39.35 11.75
N PHE A 862 22.76 -39.21 13.06
CA PHE A 862 24.06 -38.78 13.61
C PHE A 862 25.19 -39.77 13.29
N HIS A 863 24.91 -41.07 13.24
CA HIS A 863 25.91 -42.11 12.95
C HIS A 863 26.07 -42.42 11.45
N THR A 864 25.13 -42.00 10.59
CA THR A 864 25.20 -42.16 9.13
C THR A 864 25.44 -40.87 8.35
N PHE A 865 25.61 -39.73 9.03
CA PHE A 865 25.79 -38.44 8.36
C PHE A 865 27.01 -38.41 7.45
N VAL A 866 26.80 -38.01 6.19
CA VAL A 866 27.85 -37.72 5.21
C VAL A 866 27.74 -36.23 4.81
N PRO A 867 28.82 -35.44 4.92
CA PRO A 867 28.79 -34.00 4.60
C PRO A 867 28.82 -33.69 3.09
N ASP A 868 28.21 -34.55 2.26
CA ASP A 868 28.14 -34.35 0.81
C ASP A 868 27.00 -33.38 0.44
N VAL A 869 27.18 -32.64 -0.67
CA VAL A 869 26.18 -31.77 -1.26
C VAL A 869 26.43 -31.67 -2.77
N PRO A 870 25.40 -31.83 -3.64
CA PRO A 870 25.54 -31.66 -5.08
C PRO A 870 26.20 -30.33 -5.46
N GLU A 871 27.26 -30.39 -6.28
CA GLU A 871 28.06 -29.21 -6.59
C GLU A 871 27.27 -28.15 -7.38
N GLN A 872 26.37 -28.58 -8.26
CA GLN A 872 25.47 -27.68 -8.99
C GLN A 872 24.58 -26.87 -8.04
N LEU A 873 24.00 -27.52 -7.02
CA LEU A 873 23.20 -26.85 -5.99
C LEU A 873 24.05 -25.80 -5.25
N CYS A 874 25.27 -26.15 -4.85
CA CYS A 874 26.18 -25.24 -4.16
C CYS A 874 26.60 -24.02 -5.02
N ARG A 875 26.66 -24.17 -6.35
CA ARG A 875 27.04 -23.10 -7.29
C ARG A 875 25.90 -22.14 -7.62
N GLN A 876 24.65 -22.56 -7.52
CA GLN A 876 23.47 -21.74 -7.89
C GLN A 876 22.68 -21.26 -6.67
N HIS A 877 22.48 -22.14 -5.68
CA HIS A 877 21.70 -21.86 -4.47
C HIS A 877 22.50 -22.25 -3.21
N PRO A 878 23.63 -21.56 -2.91
CA PRO A 878 24.56 -21.96 -1.85
C PRO A 878 23.92 -21.99 -0.45
N SER A 879 22.92 -21.16 -0.18
CA SER A 879 22.32 -21.03 1.14
C SER A 879 21.23 -22.08 1.38
N LYS A 880 21.16 -22.65 2.58
CA LYS A 880 20.08 -23.60 2.97
C LYS A 880 19.13 -22.93 3.94
N LEU A 881 17.82 -23.03 3.71
CA LEU A 881 16.74 -22.52 4.55
C LEU A 881 15.96 -23.69 5.20
N VAL A 882 15.63 -23.53 6.47
CA VAL A 882 14.65 -24.33 7.23
C VAL A 882 13.69 -23.35 7.91
N CYS A 883 12.39 -23.58 7.82
CA CYS A 883 11.37 -22.70 8.38
C CYS A 883 10.23 -23.55 8.94
N SER A 884 9.77 -23.26 10.16
CA SER A 884 8.67 -24.00 10.79
C SER A 884 7.95 -23.11 11.80
N ILE A 885 6.61 -23.17 11.83
CA ILE A 885 5.75 -22.41 12.75
C ILE A 885 4.68 -23.36 13.30
N LEU A 886 4.31 -23.20 14.57
CA LEU A 886 3.26 -24.00 15.21
C LEU A 886 1.92 -23.87 14.46
N PRO A 887 1.15 -24.96 14.27
CA PRO A 887 -0.16 -24.93 13.59
C PRO A 887 -1.22 -24.00 14.20
N VAL A 888 -1.01 -23.53 15.44
CA VAL A 888 -1.86 -22.51 16.10
C VAL A 888 -1.77 -21.13 15.42
N VAL A 889 -0.71 -20.87 14.63
CA VAL A 889 -0.53 -19.60 13.89
C VAL A 889 -1.29 -19.64 12.57
N ALA A 890 -2.57 -19.32 12.63
CA ALA A 890 -3.44 -19.28 11.44
C ALA A 890 -3.09 -18.16 10.43
N ASP A 891 -2.32 -17.13 10.83
CA ASP A 891 -1.95 -16.01 9.95
C ASP A 891 -0.82 -16.41 8.98
N GLN A 892 -1.23 -16.78 7.77
CA GLN A 892 -0.36 -17.16 6.65
C GLN A 892 0.62 -16.06 6.18
N SER A 893 0.47 -14.81 6.64
CA SER A 893 1.46 -13.75 6.37
C SER A 893 2.72 -13.89 7.24
N VAL A 894 2.64 -14.53 8.40
CA VAL A 894 3.74 -14.66 9.35
C VAL A 894 4.91 -15.49 8.77
N PRO A 895 4.73 -16.73 8.26
CA PRO A 895 5.82 -17.48 7.66
C PRO A 895 6.35 -16.82 6.38
N LYS A 896 5.50 -16.13 5.61
CA LYS A 896 5.94 -15.30 4.47
C LYS A 896 6.89 -14.18 4.92
N ARG A 897 6.50 -13.38 5.91
CA ARG A 897 7.28 -12.24 6.42
C ARG A 897 8.59 -12.70 7.06
N LEU A 898 8.59 -13.82 7.78
CA LEU A 898 9.79 -14.47 8.31
C LEU A 898 10.78 -14.84 7.19
N ILE A 899 10.31 -15.54 6.16
CA ILE A 899 11.16 -15.92 5.01
C ILE A 899 11.66 -14.67 4.28
N THR A 900 10.83 -13.65 4.05
CA THR A 900 11.28 -12.39 3.42
C THR A 900 12.38 -11.69 4.22
N CYS A 901 12.33 -11.72 5.56
CA CYS A 901 13.39 -11.17 6.41
C CYS A 901 14.70 -11.96 6.31
N ILE A 902 14.60 -13.30 6.21
CA ILE A 902 15.77 -14.19 6.04
C ILE A 902 16.37 -14.06 4.63
N LEU A 903 15.53 -13.94 3.60
CA LEU A 903 15.95 -13.65 2.22
C LEU A 903 16.73 -12.33 2.16
N ALA A 904 16.25 -11.28 2.83
CA ALA A 904 16.95 -10.00 2.94
C ALA A 904 18.31 -10.13 3.66
N ALA A 905 18.39 -10.88 4.76
CA ALA A 905 19.65 -11.12 5.48
C ALA A 905 20.66 -11.96 4.66
N LEU A 906 20.19 -12.98 3.94
CA LEU A 906 21.03 -13.78 3.03
C LEU A 906 21.57 -12.93 1.86
N ARG A 907 20.72 -12.07 1.28
CA ARG A 907 21.12 -11.15 0.20
C ARG A 907 22.11 -10.10 0.69
N ALA A 908 21.89 -9.52 1.86
CA ALA A 908 22.82 -8.61 2.53
C ALA A 908 24.21 -9.22 2.79
N ASN A 909 24.28 -10.55 2.93
CA ASN A 909 25.53 -11.30 3.04
C ASN A 909 26.15 -11.74 1.70
N GLY A 910 25.62 -11.27 0.56
CA GLY A 910 26.15 -11.59 -0.77
C GLY A 910 25.76 -12.97 -1.30
N SER A 911 24.70 -13.59 -0.78
CA SER A 911 24.14 -14.79 -1.39
C SER A 911 23.45 -14.48 -2.73
N PHE A 912 23.52 -15.46 -3.63
CA PHE A 912 22.94 -15.46 -4.99
C PHE A 912 21.82 -16.50 -5.17
N GLY A 913 21.58 -17.34 -4.16
CA GLY A 913 20.41 -18.22 -4.13
C GLY A 913 20.30 -19.05 -2.86
N VAL A 914 19.08 -19.52 -2.58
CA VAL A 914 18.72 -20.32 -1.42
C VAL A 914 17.91 -21.56 -1.81
N HIS A 915 18.05 -22.64 -1.07
CA HIS A 915 17.25 -23.85 -1.23
C HIS A 915 16.62 -24.32 0.10
N ALA A 916 15.48 -24.99 0.00
CA ALA A 916 14.77 -25.64 1.10
C ALA A 916 14.51 -27.11 0.75
N THR A 917 14.70 -28.01 1.71
CA THR A 917 14.51 -29.46 1.57
C THR A 917 13.28 -29.91 2.35
N MET A 918 12.32 -30.57 1.71
CA MET A 918 11.04 -31.00 2.30
C MET A 918 10.64 -32.39 1.82
N SER A 919 9.69 -33.05 2.50
CA SER A 919 9.17 -34.35 2.06
C SER A 919 8.42 -34.23 0.73
N VAL A 920 8.53 -35.25 -0.14
CA VAL A 920 7.71 -35.36 -1.36
C VAL A 920 6.22 -35.55 -1.03
N THR A 921 5.89 -36.02 0.18
CA THR A 921 4.49 -36.15 0.65
C THR A 921 3.89 -34.82 1.12
N ASP A 922 4.71 -33.82 1.45
CA ASP A 922 4.27 -32.52 1.96
C ASP A 922 3.92 -31.57 0.81
N LYS A 923 2.66 -31.65 0.38
CA LYS A 923 2.11 -30.82 -0.69
C LYS A 923 1.90 -29.37 -0.25
N ASP A 924 1.59 -29.15 1.02
CA ASP A 924 1.19 -27.84 1.52
C ASP A 924 2.43 -26.94 1.70
N ALA A 925 3.53 -27.48 2.22
CA ALA A 925 4.81 -26.79 2.21
C ALA A 925 5.30 -26.51 0.77
N ARG A 926 5.16 -27.48 -0.15
CA ARG A 926 5.57 -27.28 -1.55
C ARG A 926 4.75 -26.18 -2.22
N GLU A 927 3.43 -26.14 -2.05
CA GLU A 927 2.61 -25.03 -2.60
C GLU A 927 2.95 -23.70 -1.94
N PHE A 928 3.19 -23.67 -0.63
CA PHE A 928 3.62 -22.48 0.09
C PHE A 928 4.95 -21.91 -0.45
N PHE A 929 5.95 -22.77 -0.69
CA PHE A 929 7.23 -22.36 -1.29
C PHE A 929 7.10 -21.94 -2.77
N VAL A 930 6.23 -22.57 -3.57
CA VAL A 930 5.90 -22.12 -4.94
C VAL A 930 5.23 -20.73 -4.93
N ARG A 931 4.34 -20.47 -3.97
CA ARG A 931 3.72 -19.14 -3.72
C ARG A 931 4.71 -18.09 -3.16
N LEU A 932 5.97 -18.48 -2.95
CA LEU A 932 7.12 -17.65 -2.60
C LEU A 932 8.25 -17.75 -3.66
N GLY A 933 7.90 -18.12 -4.90
CA GLY A 933 8.79 -18.04 -6.05
C GLY A 933 9.92 -19.07 -6.05
N PHE A 934 9.85 -20.11 -5.23
CA PHE A 934 10.75 -21.25 -5.32
C PHE A 934 10.28 -22.21 -6.42
N VAL A 935 11.24 -22.84 -7.10
CA VAL A 935 11.03 -23.86 -8.14
C VAL A 935 11.71 -25.17 -7.75
N ASP A 936 11.19 -26.33 -8.16
CA ASP A 936 11.90 -27.60 -7.97
C ASP A 936 13.23 -27.59 -8.76
N LEU A 937 14.34 -27.98 -8.13
CA LEU A 937 15.66 -28.05 -8.78
C LEU A 937 15.68 -29.03 -9.97
N ILE A 938 14.93 -30.12 -9.86
CA ILE A 938 14.76 -31.17 -10.87
C ILE A 938 13.31 -31.68 -10.73
N PRO A 939 12.53 -31.84 -11.83
CA PRO A 939 11.26 -32.55 -11.77
C PRO A 939 11.50 -34.01 -11.31
N PRO A 940 10.68 -34.58 -10.41
CA PRO A 940 10.92 -35.92 -9.89
C PRO A 940 10.84 -36.97 -11.01
N LEU A 941 11.99 -37.52 -11.37
CA LEU A 941 12.13 -38.77 -12.09
C LEU A 941 11.82 -39.93 -11.12
N GLU A 942 11.30 -41.03 -11.65
CA GLU A 942 10.56 -42.04 -10.89
C GLU A 942 11.39 -42.75 -9.79
N ASP A 943 10.73 -42.96 -8.65
CA ASP A 943 11.02 -43.97 -7.61
C ASP A 943 12.44 -44.08 -7.01
N SER A 944 12.89 -43.05 -6.28
CA SER A 944 13.94 -43.27 -5.24
C SER A 944 14.04 -42.24 -4.09
N SER A 945 13.76 -40.95 -4.30
CA SER A 945 13.97 -39.90 -3.27
C SER A 945 12.71 -39.57 -2.46
N THR A 946 12.78 -39.69 -1.13
CA THR A 946 11.70 -39.27 -0.22
C THR A 946 11.59 -37.75 -0.02
N THR A 947 12.62 -36.99 -0.40
CA THR A 947 12.69 -35.53 -0.25
C THR A 947 12.81 -34.81 -1.60
N THR A 948 12.15 -33.66 -1.74
CA THR A 948 12.37 -32.71 -2.85
C THR A 948 13.21 -31.52 -2.39
N THR A 949 13.85 -30.84 -3.34
CA THR A 949 14.63 -29.62 -3.12
C THR A 949 14.04 -28.48 -3.93
N MET A 950 13.48 -27.49 -3.22
CA MET A 950 12.94 -26.26 -3.76
C MET A 950 14.01 -25.17 -3.71
N CYS A 951 14.18 -24.40 -4.79
CA CYS A 951 15.24 -23.40 -4.96
C CYS A 951 14.70 -22.04 -5.38
N ARG A 952 15.28 -20.95 -4.85
CA ARG A 952 15.05 -19.56 -5.29
C ARG A 952 16.39 -18.87 -5.56
N SER A 953 16.46 -18.08 -6.62
CA SER A 953 17.57 -17.14 -6.88
C SER A 953 17.26 -15.76 -6.27
N PHE A 954 18.30 -14.95 -6.06
CA PHE A 954 18.15 -13.50 -5.89
C PHE A 954 18.36 -12.81 -7.25
#